data_AF-A0A936T133-F1
#
_entry.id   AF-A0A936T133-F1
#
_cell.length_a   1.000
_cell.length_b   1.000
_cell.length_c   1.000
_cell.angle_alpha   90.00
_cell.angle_beta   90.00
_cell.angle_gamma   90.00
#
_symmetry.space_group_name_H-M   'P 1'
#
loop_
_entity.id
_entity.type
_entity.pdbx_description
1 polymer ?
#
loop_
_entity_poly.entity_id
_entity_poly.type
_entity_poly.pdbx_seq_one_letter_code
_entity_poly.pdbx_strand_id
1 'polypeptide(L)'
;MWQAIATAPRQANDDSAFLTVSKYPRQDFQTHPWNLNGGGAPQLQKRIVESSRYTLGSVTGLMIGYQTITGEDSIYADALSTWKLDRPVATHFLRSFVEGDQIRDYSIGPGATVLVPFRDVSVGGVVAPEELLGTFRRLWRAKGILRRRIVSGSTTMEAAKRRWYDLRRVATDKFAAKFTIGVAFVATHNHFALDTAVRVFKQSAPVIKLPASATLADHLDLLGLLNSSTLGFWMKQVFFNKGEGGGTRVEAGHSALGNELWKNHYEYDSTKLQKAPITQNDRAARIALATALDETAQRRAGCLPAAVLASSDWTANDLAEKLRAARETYRALTHRMVALQEELDWLTYGSYGLLTGHETVGPEDIEPLAPGHRPFELLLARHNASCDADERSEWFRRHGHEETTSIPGHYSAETNGRITERLRIIAANGDVRLIEQPQFKRRWQTPDLDEETKAAAEHWLLDRLEDLFQGALATPRPYRLEDIVTAWTSGEMGARVLAVAKVYAGSGDMDVAALAERLLKDHAVPDHPYRIYTEEGIRKLRKWQETWALQDREDQGEKNLKIPEPPEFGKDDFRSARYFQIRGKLNVPRERFVLFADVSPVGYGWNGWRDRDRAMAQVEGFTLAESHPTDPLPRPTTEDARRCGATMGLWESLPDLRRWGPAETREGEYGELLAFAREACGQQKCPCDVVEVWSAQLNDGKKRLPKAGKGAKKAPQKTKEAAGEALEKKTKPAKMDEAERYAVTQSLVLYADGATFEELLPRIGSADKLKAILDDLVSTGDIDTKGRGKKKLYILTKRG
;
A
#
# COMPACT_ATOMS: atom_id res chain seq x y z
N MET A 1 33.82 23.56 -14.69
CA MET A 1 33.30 22.64 -15.74
C MET A 1 33.75 23.00 -17.16
N TRP A 2 33.30 24.11 -17.77
CA TRP A 2 33.62 24.43 -19.17
C TRP A 2 35.12 24.47 -19.50
N GLN A 3 35.92 24.99 -18.56
CA GLN A 3 37.38 25.00 -18.67
C GLN A 3 37.98 23.60 -18.65
N ALA A 4 37.48 22.71 -17.77
CA ALA A 4 37.88 21.31 -17.73
C ALA A 4 37.55 20.58 -19.04
N ILE A 5 36.40 20.86 -19.67
CA ILE A 5 36.05 20.35 -21.00
C ILE A 5 37.03 20.86 -22.07
N ALA A 6 37.35 22.16 -22.04
CA ALA A 6 38.23 22.78 -23.04
C ALA A 6 39.69 22.28 -22.96
N THR A 7 40.17 21.98 -21.74
CA THR A 7 41.54 21.49 -21.50
C THR A 7 41.66 19.97 -21.47
N ALA A 8 40.55 19.25 -21.59
CA ALA A 8 40.50 17.80 -21.50
C ALA A 8 41.39 17.14 -22.58
N PRO A 9 42.29 16.22 -22.21
CA PRO A 9 43.16 15.56 -23.16
C PRO A 9 42.34 14.66 -24.11
N ARG A 10 42.42 14.91 -25.43
CA ARG A 10 41.65 14.15 -26.44
C ARG A 10 42.10 12.70 -26.62
N GLN A 11 43.30 12.34 -26.14
CA GLN A 11 43.93 11.04 -26.42
C GLN A 11 44.29 10.23 -25.17
N ALA A 12 44.05 10.78 -23.97
CA ALA A 12 44.38 10.14 -22.70
C ALA A 12 43.11 10.02 -21.84
N ASN A 13 43.10 9.02 -20.97
CA ASN A 13 42.13 8.97 -19.91
C ASN A 13 42.47 10.07 -18.91
N ASP A 14 41.47 10.82 -18.46
CA ASP A 14 41.60 11.87 -17.46
C ASP A 14 40.37 11.84 -16.57
N ASP A 15 40.57 12.02 -15.27
CA ASP A 15 39.49 11.99 -14.29
C ASP A 15 39.66 13.20 -13.37
N SER A 16 39.01 14.30 -13.78
CA SER A 16 39.02 15.56 -13.05
C SER A 16 37.78 15.68 -12.17
N ALA A 17 37.77 16.64 -11.25
CA ALA A 17 36.61 16.93 -10.41
C ALA A 17 35.33 17.30 -11.21
N PHE A 18 35.44 17.62 -12.50
CA PHE A 18 34.32 18.10 -13.32
C PHE A 18 34.05 17.27 -14.59
N LEU A 19 34.95 16.39 -14.99
CA LEU A 19 34.88 15.64 -16.25
C LEU A 19 35.70 14.36 -16.13
N THR A 20 35.10 13.25 -16.53
CA THR A 20 35.83 12.02 -16.85
C THR A 20 35.94 11.85 -18.36
N VAL A 21 37.17 11.68 -18.84
CA VAL A 21 37.50 11.28 -20.21
C VAL A 21 37.97 9.83 -20.20
N SER A 22 37.35 8.99 -21.02
CA SER A 22 37.71 7.58 -21.11
C SER A 22 37.79 7.13 -22.57
N LYS A 23 38.89 6.48 -22.92
CA LYS A 23 39.14 5.89 -24.22
C LYS A 23 38.75 4.41 -24.18
N TYR A 24 37.85 4.02 -25.06
CA TYR A 24 37.36 2.65 -25.19
C TYR A 24 37.81 2.04 -26.53
N PRO A 25 38.29 0.79 -26.55
CA PRO A 25 38.48 0.03 -27.78
C PRO A 25 37.18 -0.05 -28.58
N ARG A 26 37.27 0.06 -29.91
CA ARG A 26 36.10 -0.07 -30.81
C ARG A 26 35.38 -1.43 -30.64
N GLN A 27 36.11 -2.46 -30.21
CA GLN A 27 35.58 -3.80 -29.99
C GLN A 27 34.50 -3.83 -28.88
N ASP A 28 34.61 -2.97 -27.87
CA ASP A 28 33.67 -2.89 -26.74
C ASP A 28 32.27 -2.41 -27.17
N PHE A 29 32.15 -1.81 -28.37
CA PHE A 29 30.89 -1.34 -28.94
C PHE A 29 30.33 -2.26 -30.03
N GLN A 30 30.93 -3.43 -30.27
CA GLN A 30 30.44 -4.37 -31.28
C GLN A 30 29.15 -5.08 -30.86
N THR A 31 28.87 -5.16 -29.56
CA THR A 31 27.70 -5.86 -29.02
C THR A 31 26.88 -4.93 -28.11
N HIS A 32 25.56 -4.97 -28.27
CA HIS A 32 24.61 -4.22 -27.43
C HIS A 32 24.24 -5.05 -26.18
N PRO A 33 24.03 -4.43 -25.00
CA PRO A 33 24.03 -2.99 -24.72
C PRO A 33 25.41 -2.37 -24.46
N TRP A 34 25.61 -1.14 -24.92
CA TRP A 34 26.81 -0.35 -24.63
C TRP A 34 26.73 0.24 -23.22
N ASN A 35 27.81 0.09 -22.45
CA ASN A 35 27.95 0.79 -21.18
C ASN A 35 28.70 2.11 -21.42
N LEU A 36 27.96 3.22 -21.38
CA LEU A 36 28.49 4.58 -21.58
C LEU A 36 28.64 5.34 -20.25
N ASN A 37 28.52 4.66 -19.10
CA ASN A 37 28.72 5.31 -17.82
C ASN A 37 30.18 5.77 -17.70
N GLY A 38 30.38 7.06 -17.38
CA GLY A 38 31.70 7.63 -17.14
C GLY A 38 32.30 7.20 -15.80
N GLY A 39 33.48 7.74 -15.45
CA GLY A 39 34.06 7.57 -14.12
C GLY A 39 34.68 6.21 -13.81
N GLY A 40 35.08 5.40 -14.81
CA GLY A 40 35.71 4.08 -14.56
C GLY A 40 34.73 2.94 -14.22
N ALA A 41 33.43 3.20 -14.21
CA ALA A 41 32.40 2.21 -13.86
C ALA A 41 32.39 0.97 -14.77
N PRO A 42 32.55 1.07 -16.11
CA PRO A 42 32.60 -0.10 -16.99
C PRO A 42 33.82 -1.00 -16.70
N GLN A 43 34.98 -0.42 -16.41
CA GLN A 43 36.21 -1.15 -16.10
C GLN A 43 36.11 -1.86 -14.75
N LEU A 44 35.48 -1.22 -13.77
CA LEU A 44 35.18 -1.84 -12.48
C LEU A 44 34.17 -2.99 -12.63
N GLN A 45 33.08 -2.80 -13.37
CA GLN A 45 32.11 -3.85 -13.65
C GLN A 45 32.77 -5.06 -14.30
N LYS A 46 33.64 -4.82 -15.30
CA LYS A 46 34.39 -5.88 -15.98
C LYS A 46 35.27 -6.66 -15.00
N ARG A 47 36.03 -6.00 -14.12
CA ARG A 47 36.87 -6.66 -13.11
C ARG A 47 36.07 -7.49 -12.11
N ILE A 48 34.91 -7.00 -11.65
CA ILE A 48 34.02 -7.76 -10.76
C ILE A 48 33.53 -9.05 -11.45
N VAL A 49 33.22 -8.98 -12.74
CA VAL A 49 32.81 -10.15 -13.51
C VAL A 49 33.98 -11.11 -13.73
N GLU A 50 35.16 -10.61 -14.11
CA GLU A 50 36.36 -11.41 -14.39
C GLU A 50 36.96 -12.07 -13.13
N SER A 51 36.75 -11.50 -11.95
CA SER A 51 37.20 -12.10 -10.68
C SER A 51 36.30 -13.24 -10.18
N SER A 52 35.16 -13.48 -10.85
CA SER A 52 34.20 -14.54 -10.48
C SER A 52 34.19 -15.69 -11.48
N ARG A 53 34.16 -16.92 -10.96
CA ARG A 53 34.06 -18.14 -11.78
C ARG A 53 32.63 -18.59 -12.04
N TYR A 54 31.69 -18.19 -11.18
CA TYR A 54 30.31 -18.64 -11.21
C TYR A 54 29.37 -17.48 -11.47
N THR A 55 28.19 -17.82 -11.97
CA THR A 55 27.05 -16.90 -12.05
C THR A 55 25.93 -17.38 -11.15
N LEU A 56 25.04 -16.48 -10.73
CA LEU A 56 23.90 -16.86 -9.90
C LEU A 56 23.03 -17.94 -10.57
N GLY A 57 22.83 -17.86 -11.88
CA GLY A 57 22.09 -18.86 -12.65
C GLY A 57 22.71 -20.25 -12.56
N SER A 58 24.05 -20.33 -12.59
CA SER A 58 24.78 -21.59 -12.44
C SER A 58 24.67 -22.19 -11.03
N VAL A 59 24.61 -21.35 -9.99
CA VAL A 59 24.48 -21.78 -8.59
C VAL A 59 23.06 -22.24 -8.26
N THR A 60 22.05 -21.58 -8.84
CA THR A 60 20.63 -21.79 -8.53
C THR A 60 19.95 -22.81 -9.44
N GLY A 61 20.59 -23.24 -10.54
CA GLY A 61 19.94 -24.04 -11.58
C GLY A 61 18.82 -23.27 -12.30
N LEU A 62 18.95 -21.94 -12.41
CA LEU A 62 17.98 -21.02 -13.02
C LEU A 62 16.62 -20.91 -12.30
N MET A 63 16.49 -21.38 -11.05
CA MET A 63 15.25 -21.28 -10.27
C MET A 63 15.06 -19.87 -9.64
N ILE A 64 14.91 -18.87 -10.51
CA ILE A 64 14.69 -17.46 -10.14
C ILE A 64 13.43 -16.93 -10.83
N GLY A 65 12.59 -16.20 -10.09
CA GLY A 65 11.51 -15.41 -10.67
C GLY A 65 10.21 -15.47 -9.89
N TYR A 66 9.10 -15.08 -10.52
CA TYR A 66 7.79 -15.02 -9.89
C TYR A 66 7.32 -16.39 -9.38
N GLN A 67 6.71 -16.40 -8.19
CA GLN A 67 6.15 -17.60 -7.57
C GLN A 67 4.63 -17.66 -7.79
N THR A 68 3.90 -16.59 -7.43
CA THR A 68 2.44 -16.56 -7.50
C THR A 68 1.93 -15.28 -8.16
N ILE A 69 0.85 -15.41 -8.93
CA ILE A 69 0.04 -14.28 -9.38
C ILE A 69 -1.44 -14.58 -9.17
N THR A 70 -2.10 -13.74 -8.38
CA THR A 70 -3.54 -13.87 -8.12
C THR A 70 -4.35 -13.50 -9.37
N GLY A 71 -3.99 -12.41 -10.05
CA GLY A 71 -4.76 -11.80 -11.13
C GLY A 71 -5.92 -10.92 -10.66
N GLU A 72 -6.23 -10.87 -9.36
CA GLU A 72 -7.17 -9.92 -8.75
C GLU A 72 -6.91 -9.85 -7.23
N ASP A 73 -5.93 -9.03 -6.83
CA ASP A 73 -5.50 -8.95 -5.43
C ASP A 73 -6.64 -8.49 -4.51
N SER A 74 -7.55 -7.64 -4.99
CA SER A 74 -8.64 -7.10 -4.16
C SER A 74 -9.58 -8.21 -3.62
N ILE A 75 -9.60 -9.37 -4.28
CA ILE A 75 -10.44 -10.51 -3.89
C ILE A 75 -9.62 -11.57 -3.13
N TYR A 76 -8.36 -11.78 -3.52
CA TYR A 76 -7.54 -12.86 -2.99
C TYR A 76 -6.61 -12.46 -1.85
N ALA A 77 -6.32 -11.17 -1.66
CA ALA A 77 -5.39 -10.68 -0.65
C ALA A 77 -6.05 -9.61 0.22
N ASP A 78 -5.99 -9.79 1.54
CA ASP A 78 -6.58 -8.88 2.53
C ASP A 78 -5.89 -9.05 3.89
N ALA A 79 -6.18 -8.17 4.85
CA ALA A 79 -5.73 -8.34 6.22
C ALA A 79 -6.28 -9.64 6.83
N LEU A 80 -5.51 -10.27 7.73
CA LEU A 80 -5.94 -11.49 8.40
C LEU A 80 -7.26 -11.29 9.19
N SER A 81 -7.43 -10.11 9.80
CA SER A 81 -8.68 -9.73 10.48
C SER A 81 -9.87 -9.75 9.53
N THR A 82 -9.72 -9.25 8.30
CA THR A 82 -10.78 -9.28 7.28
C THR A 82 -11.17 -10.72 6.91
N TRP A 83 -10.20 -11.64 6.78
CA TRP A 83 -10.50 -13.05 6.52
C TRP A 83 -11.20 -13.75 7.69
N LYS A 84 -10.92 -13.34 8.93
CA LYS A 84 -11.59 -13.89 10.13
C LYS A 84 -13.08 -13.55 10.20
N LEU A 85 -13.56 -12.57 9.41
CA LEU A 85 -14.99 -12.25 9.27
C LEU A 85 -15.74 -13.30 8.43
N ASP A 86 -15.06 -13.97 7.50
CA ASP A 86 -15.65 -14.98 6.61
C ASP A 86 -15.79 -16.36 7.30
N ARG A 87 -16.51 -16.43 8.43
CA ARG A 87 -16.61 -17.63 9.28
C ARG A 87 -17.49 -18.75 8.69
N PRO A 88 -17.25 -20.04 8.95
CA PRO A 88 -15.98 -20.57 9.44
C PRO A 88 -14.90 -20.31 8.38
N VAL A 89 -13.76 -19.80 8.84
CA VAL A 89 -12.65 -19.42 7.96
C VAL A 89 -11.76 -20.64 7.72
N ALA A 90 -11.45 -20.91 6.46
CA ALA A 90 -10.56 -22.00 6.11
C ALA A 90 -9.09 -21.57 6.23
N THR A 91 -8.61 -21.42 7.46
CA THR A 91 -7.25 -20.92 7.77
C THR A 91 -6.15 -21.74 7.10
N HIS A 92 -6.36 -23.03 6.86
CA HIS A 92 -5.45 -23.91 6.15
C HIS A 92 -5.18 -23.49 4.70
N PHE A 93 -6.03 -22.67 4.09
CA PHE A 93 -5.82 -22.09 2.75
C PHE A 93 -5.31 -20.64 2.79
N LEU A 94 -5.16 -20.05 3.97
CA LEU A 94 -4.62 -18.69 4.12
C LEU A 94 -3.10 -18.75 4.31
N ARG A 95 -2.37 -17.89 3.60
CA ARG A 95 -0.91 -17.77 3.70
C ARG A 95 -0.51 -16.31 3.75
N SER A 96 0.59 -15.98 4.42
CA SER A 96 1.19 -14.65 4.31
C SER A 96 1.59 -14.39 2.85
N PHE A 97 1.21 -13.22 2.35
CA PHE A 97 1.43 -12.78 0.99
C PHE A 97 2.51 -11.70 0.96
N VAL A 98 3.68 -12.08 0.47
CA VAL A 98 4.86 -11.21 0.46
C VAL A 98 4.85 -10.35 -0.78
N GLU A 99 4.87 -9.04 -0.55
CA GLU A 99 5.01 -8.00 -1.57
C GLU A 99 6.42 -7.41 -1.55
N GLY A 100 6.79 -6.71 -2.64
CA GLY A 100 8.17 -6.27 -2.84
C GLY A 100 8.61 -5.16 -1.89
N ASP A 101 7.67 -4.42 -1.33
CA ASP A 101 7.88 -3.33 -0.37
C ASP A 101 8.18 -3.84 1.04
N GLN A 102 7.70 -5.04 1.39
CA GLN A 102 7.91 -5.68 2.69
C GLN A 102 9.31 -6.27 2.87
N ILE A 103 10.04 -6.51 1.77
CA ILE A 103 11.38 -7.10 1.82
C ILE A 103 12.41 -5.97 1.99
N ARG A 104 12.88 -5.75 3.22
CA ARG A 104 13.84 -4.69 3.55
C ARG A 104 14.84 -5.19 4.58
N ASP A 105 16.09 -4.73 4.49
CA ASP A 105 17.13 -4.95 5.50
C ASP A 105 17.18 -6.38 6.09
N TYR A 106 17.33 -7.39 5.22
CA TYR A 106 17.40 -8.81 5.58
C TYR A 106 16.13 -9.41 6.18
N SER A 107 15.06 -8.65 6.36
CA SER A 107 13.78 -9.13 6.90
C SER A 107 12.64 -9.02 5.90
N ILE A 108 11.58 -9.78 6.19
CA ILE A 108 10.29 -9.71 5.50
C ILE A 108 9.28 -9.19 6.51
N GLY A 109 8.81 -7.97 6.28
CA GLY A 109 7.81 -7.31 7.12
C GLY A 109 6.43 -7.97 7.06
N PRO A 110 5.50 -7.54 7.92
CA PRO A 110 4.11 -7.99 7.86
C PRO A 110 3.48 -7.58 6.54
N GLY A 111 2.56 -8.41 6.05
CA GLY A 111 1.88 -8.20 4.79
C GLY A 111 0.45 -8.69 4.78
N ALA A 112 -0.19 -8.57 3.62
CA ALA A 112 -1.51 -9.14 3.41
C ALA A 112 -1.49 -10.66 3.61
N THR A 113 -2.66 -11.23 3.82
CA THR A 113 -2.91 -12.66 3.79
C THR A 113 -3.61 -13.00 2.49
N VAL A 114 -3.12 -14.00 1.77
CA VAL A 114 -3.69 -14.47 0.51
C VAL A 114 -4.41 -15.80 0.70
N LEU A 115 -5.56 -15.94 0.03
CA LEU A 115 -6.25 -17.21 -0.11
C LEU A 115 -5.63 -18.04 -1.24
N VAL A 116 -5.15 -19.23 -0.89
CA VAL A 116 -4.49 -20.19 -1.77
C VAL A 116 -5.34 -21.46 -1.82
N PRO A 117 -6.21 -21.63 -2.84
CA PRO A 117 -7.16 -22.74 -2.91
C PRO A 117 -6.49 -24.03 -3.42
N PHE A 118 -5.41 -24.44 -2.76
CA PHE A 118 -4.66 -25.68 -3.04
C PHE A 118 -4.41 -26.41 -1.71
N ARG A 119 -4.70 -27.72 -1.65
CA ARG A 119 -4.39 -28.55 -0.46
C ARG A 119 -2.89 -28.59 -0.19
N ASP A 120 -2.13 -28.80 -1.26
CA ASP A 120 -0.68 -28.69 -1.28
C ASP A 120 -0.27 -27.85 -2.50
N VAL A 121 0.41 -26.73 -2.23
CA VAL A 121 0.84 -25.78 -3.26
C VAL A 121 2.01 -26.31 -4.09
N SER A 122 2.76 -27.29 -3.56
CA SER A 122 3.93 -27.89 -4.22
C SER A 122 3.55 -28.94 -5.27
N VAL A 123 2.44 -29.65 -5.05
CA VAL A 123 1.95 -30.69 -5.98
C VAL A 123 0.80 -30.20 -6.84
N GLY A 124 0.10 -29.16 -6.38
CA GLY A 124 -1.20 -28.77 -6.94
C GLY A 124 -2.27 -29.77 -6.51
N GLY A 125 -3.44 -29.28 -6.14
CA GLY A 125 -4.53 -30.13 -5.66
C GLY A 125 -5.89 -29.52 -5.93
N VAL A 126 -6.85 -30.37 -6.32
CA VAL A 126 -8.23 -29.94 -6.50
C VAL A 126 -8.85 -29.72 -5.12
N VAL A 127 -9.07 -28.45 -4.76
CA VAL A 127 -9.90 -28.07 -3.62
C VAL A 127 -11.35 -27.93 -4.07
N ALA A 128 -12.26 -28.67 -3.41
CA ALA A 128 -13.69 -28.54 -3.62
C ALA A 128 -14.23 -27.26 -2.93
N PRO A 129 -15.25 -26.57 -3.49
CA PRO A 129 -15.82 -25.35 -2.90
C PRO A 129 -16.20 -25.47 -1.42
N GLU A 130 -16.67 -26.64 -1.01
CA GLU A 130 -17.12 -26.92 0.36
C GLU A 130 -15.97 -26.82 1.37
N GLU A 131 -14.74 -27.10 0.95
CA GLU A 131 -13.54 -27.00 1.80
C GLU A 131 -13.12 -25.54 2.06
N LEU A 132 -13.48 -24.63 1.16
CA LEU A 132 -13.16 -23.21 1.28
C LEU A 132 -14.10 -22.48 2.28
N LEU A 133 -15.16 -23.16 2.75
CA LEU A 133 -16.05 -22.68 3.80
C LEU A 133 -16.56 -21.24 3.54
N GLY A 134 -16.52 -20.36 4.55
CA GLY A 134 -16.96 -18.97 4.41
C GLY A 134 -16.18 -18.16 3.37
N THR A 135 -14.91 -18.52 3.11
CA THR A 135 -14.06 -17.81 2.14
C THR A 135 -14.53 -18.02 0.69
N PHE A 136 -15.21 -19.14 0.40
CA PHE A 136 -15.79 -19.38 -0.92
C PHE A 136 -16.85 -18.33 -1.28
N ARG A 137 -17.63 -17.85 -0.30
CA ARG A 137 -18.70 -16.87 -0.52
C ARG A 137 -18.17 -15.56 -1.09
N ARG A 138 -17.02 -15.09 -0.55
CA ARG A 138 -16.30 -13.92 -1.05
C ARG A 138 -15.92 -14.10 -2.52
N LEU A 139 -15.37 -15.27 -2.87
CA LEU A 139 -14.99 -15.58 -4.26
C LEU A 139 -16.21 -15.66 -5.18
N TRP A 140 -17.29 -16.31 -4.73
CA TRP A 140 -18.50 -16.54 -5.52
C TRP A 140 -19.17 -15.23 -5.95
N ARG A 141 -19.19 -14.22 -5.07
CA ARG A 141 -19.71 -12.88 -5.41
C ARG A 141 -18.95 -12.25 -6.59
N ALA A 142 -17.68 -12.61 -6.77
CA ALA A 142 -16.84 -12.17 -7.89
C ALA A 142 -16.68 -13.22 -9.00
N LYS A 143 -17.42 -14.34 -9.00
CA LYS A 143 -17.28 -15.45 -9.96
C LYS A 143 -17.25 -14.99 -11.43
N GLY A 144 -18.17 -14.10 -11.82
CA GLY A 144 -18.22 -13.52 -13.17
C GLY A 144 -16.95 -12.77 -13.58
N ILE A 145 -16.29 -12.08 -12.65
CA ILE A 145 -15.01 -11.37 -12.86
C ILE A 145 -13.87 -12.39 -12.92
N LEU A 146 -13.82 -13.29 -11.93
CA LEU A 146 -12.70 -14.21 -11.74
C LEU A 146 -12.53 -15.21 -12.90
N ARG A 147 -13.63 -15.65 -13.52
CA ARG A 147 -13.59 -16.55 -14.69
C ARG A 147 -13.07 -15.88 -15.98
N ARG A 148 -13.16 -14.55 -16.06
CA ARG A 148 -12.73 -13.74 -17.21
C ARG A 148 -11.29 -13.26 -17.10
N ARG A 149 -10.62 -13.47 -15.95
CA ARG A 149 -9.20 -13.13 -15.80
C ARG A 149 -8.38 -13.77 -16.91
N ILE A 150 -7.51 -12.98 -17.51
CA ILE A 150 -6.64 -13.40 -18.60
C ILE A 150 -5.50 -14.24 -18.02
N VAL A 151 -5.31 -15.46 -18.52
CA VAL A 151 -4.18 -16.34 -18.17
C VAL A 151 -2.95 -15.99 -18.99
N SER A 152 -3.14 -15.83 -20.30
CA SER A 152 -2.09 -15.46 -21.26
C SER A 152 -2.74 -14.93 -22.55
N GLY A 153 -2.15 -13.91 -23.17
CA GLY A 153 -2.68 -13.29 -24.39
C GLY A 153 -4.10 -12.77 -24.19
N SER A 154 -5.06 -13.30 -24.95
CA SER A 154 -6.49 -13.04 -24.80
C SER A 154 -7.28 -14.19 -24.16
N THR A 155 -6.59 -15.26 -23.74
CA THR A 155 -7.23 -16.48 -23.21
C THR A 155 -7.62 -16.28 -21.75
N THR A 156 -8.92 -16.37 -21.46
CA THR A 156 -9.48 -16.27 -20.09
C THR A 156 -9.32 -17.58 -19.31
N MET A 157 -9.51 -17.55 -17.98
CA MET A 157 -9.54 -18.76 -17.14
C MET A 157 -10.58 -19.76 -17.67
N GLU A 158 -11.77 -19.28 -18.03
CA GLU A 158 -12.85 -20.08 -18.61
C GLU A 158 -12.46 -20.73 -19.95
N ALA A 159 -11.90 -19.95 -20.89
CA ALA A 159 -11.44 -20.48 -22.18
C ALA A 159 -10.30 -21.50 -22.01
N ALA A 160 -9.44 -21.30 -21.01
CA ALA A 160 -8.38 -22.23 -20.63
C ALA A 160 -8.91 -23.47 -19.85
N LYS A 161 -10.23 -23.59 -19.65
CA LYS A 161 -10.87 -24.65 -18.85
C LYS A 161 -10.29 -24.80 -17.44
N ARG A 162 -9.82 -23.69 -16.86
CA ARG A 162 -9.39 -23.63 -15.46
C ARG A 162 -10.58 -23.32 -14.57
N ARG A 163 -10.51 -23.73 -13.32
CA ARG A 163 -11.55 -23.37 -12.34
C ARG A 163 -11.50 -21.86 -12.14
N TRP A 164 -12.66 -21.21 -12.14
CA TRP A 164 -12.73 -19.76 -12.08
C TRP A 164 -12.11 -19.18 -10.80
N TYR A 165 -12.09 -19.96 -9.71
CA TYR A 165 -11.54 -19.58 -8.42
C TYR A 165 -10.07 -19.97 -8.21
N ASP A 166 -9.40 -20.61 -9.19
CA ASP A 166 -7.95 -20.85 -9.11
C ASP A 166 -7.18 -19.52 -9.15
N LEU A 167 -5.99 -19.50 -8.55
CA LEU A 167 -5.05 -18.39 -8.76
C LEU A 167 -4.61 -18.37 -10.23
N ARG A 168 -4.40 -17.18 -10.80
CA ARG A 168 -4.02 -17.02 -12.21
C ARG A 168 -2.76 -17.81 -12.56
N ARG A 169 -1.75 -17.78 -11.70
CA ARG A 169 -0.50 -18.53 -11.87
C ARG A 169 0.10 -18.91 -10.52
N VAL A 170 0.54 -20.17 -10.42
CA VAL A 170 1.31 -20.71 -9.29
C VAL A 170 2.46 -21.54 -9.89
N ALA A 171 3.69 -21.22 -9.54
CA ALA A 171 4.87 -22.00 -9.91
C ALA A 171 5.16 -23.04 -8.82
N THR A 172 4.55 -24.21 -8.94
CA THR A 172 4.52 -25.26 -7.90
C THR A 172 5.91 -25.79 -7.55
N ASP A 173 6.82 -25.86 -8.53
CA ASP A 173 8.23 -26.22 -8.40
C ASP A 173 8.96 -25.35 -7.34
N LYS A 174 8.57 -24.08 -7.21
CA LYS A 174 9.18 -23.14 -6.25
C LYS A 174 8.66 -23.31 -4.82
N PHE A 175 7.64 -24.12 -4.58
CA PHE A 175 7.11 -24.38 -3.23
C PHE A 175 7.77 -25.58 -2.54
N ALA A 176 8.46 -26.45 -3.28
CA ALA A 176 9.13 -27.63 -2.70
C ALA A 176 10.39 -27.28 -1.88
N ALA A 177 11.02 -26.14 -2.15
CA ALA A 177 12.26 -25.74 -1.50
C ALA A 177 12.03 -25.18 -0.08
N LYS A 178 12.73 -25.77 0.90
CA LYS A 178 12.69 -25.42 2.33
C LYS A 178 13.08 -23.97 2.62
N PHE A 179 14.07 -23.45 1.90
CA PHE A 179 14.57 -22.11 2.06
C PHE A 179 14.26 -21.27 0.81
N THR A 180 13.98 -19.99 1.02
CA THR A 180 13.67 -19.04 -0.06
C THR A 180 14.43 -17.76 0.18
N ILE A 181 15.04 -17.19 -0.87
CA ILE A 181 15.47 -15.79 -0.80
C ILE A 181 14.46 -14.95 -1.58
N GLY A 182 13.75 -14.06 -0.87
CA GLY A 182 12.85 -13.09 -1.47
C GLY A 182 13.61 -11.89 -2.02
N VAL A 183 13.14 -11.34 -3.13
CA VAL A 183 13.75 -10.18 -3.83
C VAL A 183 12.75 -9.02 -3.89
N ALA A 184 13.15 -7.82 -3.49
CA ALA A 184 12.35 -6.63 -3.79
C ALA A 184 12.47 -6.27 -5.29
N PHE A 185 11.42 -6.50 -6.09
CA PHE A 185 11.51 -6.33 -7.55
C PHE A 185 11.77 -4.89 -7.99
N VAL A 186 11.13 -3.92 -7.33
CA VAL A 186 11.36 -2.50 -7.55
C VAL A 186 11.77 -1.88 -6.23
N ALA A 187 13.01 -1.42 -6.15
CA ALA A 187 13.56 -0.80 -4.97
C ALA A 187 14.69 0.14 -5.33
N THR A 188 15.08 1.00 -4.39
CA THR A 188 16.21 1.91 -4.60
C THR A 188 17.57 1.23 -4.39
N HIS A 189 17.57 0.12 -3.64
CA HIS A 189 18.75 -0.67 -3.29
C HIS A 189 18.42 -2.16 -3.37
N ASN A 190 19.46 -2.98 -3.43
CA ASN A 190 19.37 -4.43 -3.38
C ASN A 190 18.84 -4.88 -2.02
N HIS A 191 17.60 -5.38 -2.00
CA HIS A 191 16.99 -5.97 -0.83
C HIS A 191 16.66 -7.44 -1.09
N PHE A 192 17.41 -8.30 -0.42
CA PHE A 192 17.22 -9.73 -0.38
C PHE A 192 17.02 -10.15 1.07
N ALA A 193 16.07 -11.04 1.33
CA ALA A 193 15.82 -11.58 2.66
C ALA A 193 15.63 -13.10 2.60
N LEU A 194 16.19 -13.80 3.58
CA LEU A 194 15.98 -15.22 3.73
C LEU A 194 14.61 -15.47 4.38
N ASP A 195 13.88 -16.42 3.83
CA ASP A 195 12.61 -16.90 4.36
C ASP A 195 12.70 -18.40 4.62
N THR A 196 12.40 -18.74 5.86
CA THR A 196 12.31 -20.12 6.37
C THR A 196 10.86 -20.51 6.66
N ALA A 197 9.92 -19.57 6.53
CA ALA A 197 8.50 -19.80 6.76
C ALA A 197 7.79 -20.23 5.47
N VAL A 198 6.56 -20.75 5.61
CA VAL A 198 5.71 -21.12 4.48
C VAL A 198 4.92 -19.89 4.03
N ARG A 199 5.56 -19.03 3.24
CA ARG A 199 4.96 -17.82 2.66
C ARG A 199 4.72 -17.93 1.16
N VAL A 200 3.87 -17.06 0.64
CA VAL A 200 3.56 -16.95 -0.78
C VAL A 200 4.03 -15.61 -1.29
N PHE A 201 4.76 -15.60 -2.40
CA PHE A 201 5.40 -14.41 -2.94
C PHE A 201 4.69 -13.92 -4.21
N LYS A 202 4.34 -12.62 -4.21
CA LYS A 202 3.74 -11.90 -5.35
C LYS A 202 4.76 -11.69 -6.47
N GLN A 203 4.31 -11.33 -7.68
CA GLN A 203 5.21 -10.94 -8.77
C GLN A 203 6.12 -9.73 -8.44
N SER A 204 5.72 -8.87 -7.49
CA SER A 204 6.58 -7.79 -6.99
C SER A 204 7.69 -8.27 -6.06
N ALA A 205 7.64 -9.53 -5.64
CA ALA A 205 8.60 -10.18 -4.76
C ALA A 205 9.12 -11.50 -5.38
N PRO A 206 9.90 -11.48 -6.49
CA PRO A 206 10.48 -12.69 -7.05
C PRO A 206 11.25 -13.50 -6.00
N VAL A 207 11.36 -14.80 -6.22
CA VAL A 207 12.10 -15.69 -5.33
C VAL A 207 13.31 -16.29 -6.02
N ILE A 208 14.37 -16.53 -5.25
CA ILE A 208 15.53 -17.32 -5.62
C ILE A 208 15.47 -18.62 -4.81
N LYS A 209 15.56 -19.75 -5.50
CA LYS A 209 15.66 -21.09 -4.91
C LYS A 209 16.99 -21.73 -5.29
N LEU A 210 17.59 -22.45 -4.35
CA LEU A 210 18.78 -23.26 -4.60
C LEU A 210 18.37 -24.73 -4.79
N PRO A 211 19.25 -25.58 -5.37
CA PRO A 211 19.03 -27.02 -5.46
C PRO A 211 18.68 -27.65 -4.10
N ALA A 212 17.95 -28.76 -4.11
CA ALA A 212 17.49 -29.43 -2.89
C ALA A 212 18.63 -29.88 -1.94
N SER A 213 19.85 -30.06 -2.46
CA SER A 213 21.05 -30.38 -1.68
C SER A 213 21.67 -29.17 -0.97
N ALA A 214 21.23 -27.95 -1.25
CA ALA A 214 21.79 -26.74 -0.68
C ALA A 214 21.41 -26.59 0.80
N THR A 215 22.40 -26.24 1.60
CA THR A 215 22.29 -26.03 3.05
C THR A 215 21.84 -24.62 3.38
N LEU A 216 21.49 -24.37 4.64
CA LEU A 216 21.25 -23.01 5.14
C LEU A 216 22.47 -22.11 4.93
N ALA A 217 23.68 -22.64 5.13
CA ALA A 217 24.93 -21.91 4.93
C ALA A 217 25.11 -21.46 3.48
N ASP A 218 24.68 -22.26 2.49
CA ASP A 218 24.73 -21.86 1.08
C ASP A 218 23.78 -20.69 0.78
N HIS A 219 22.63 -20.65 1.45
CA HIS A 219 21.68 -19.54 1.31
C HIS A 219 22.22 -18.27 1.98
N LEU A 220 22.83 -18.39 3.15
CA LEU A 220 23.43 -17.25 3.88
C LEU A 220 24.65 -16.68 3.16
N ASP A 221 25.50 -17.53 2.59
CA ASP A 221 26.62 -17.13 1.74
C ASP A 221 26.14 -16.24 0.58
N LEU A 222 25.11 -16.73 -0.13
CA LEU A 222 24.51 -16.01 -1.25
C LEU A 222 23.80 -14.74 -0.79
N LEU A 223 23.06 -14.79 0.33
CA LEU A 223 22.37 -13.64 0.90
C LEU A 223 23.35 -12.49 1.17
N GLY A 224 24.52 -12.80 1.74
CA GLY A 224 25.59 -11.82 1.98
C GLY A 224 26.10 -11.17 0.69
N LEU A 225 26.39 -11.97 -0.35
CA LEU A 225 26.83 -11.43 -1.64
C LEU A 225 25.75 -10.54 -2.27
N LEU A 226 24.52 -11.03 -2.36
CA LEU A 226 23.41 -10.32 -3.02
C LEU A 226 23.07 -8.99 -2.35
N ASN A 227 23.30 -8.90 -1.04
CA ASN A 227 23.07 -7.70 -0.24
C ASN A 227 24.30 -6.78 -0.10
N SER A 228 25.45 -7.12 -0.70
CA SER A 228 26.67 -6.31 -0.67
C SER A 228 26.59 -5.07 -1.57
N SER A 229 27.36 -4.04 -1.23
CA SER A 229 27.57 -2.86 -2.08
C SER A 229 28.23 -3.20 -3.42
N THR A 230 29.11 -4.21 -3.47
CA THR A 230 29.78 -4.66 -4.70
C THR A 230 28.77 -5.17 -5.73
N LEU A 231 27.86 -6.05 -5.32
CA LEU A 231 26.78 -6.49 -6.21
C LEU A 231 25.72 -5.40 -6.40
N GLY A 232 25.48 -4.53 -5.41
CA GLY A 232 24.65 -3.33 -5.58
C GLY A 232 25.15 -2.43 -6.73
N PHE A 233 26.46 -2.21 -6.81
CA PHE A 233 27.12 -1.52 -7.91
C PHE A 233 26.88 -2.22 -9.24
N TRP A 234 27.20 -3.51 -9.33
CA TRP A 234 27.01 -4.29 -10.56
C TRP A 234 25.55 -4.28 -11.03
N MET A 235 24.60 -4.47 -10.12
CA MET A 235 23.16 -4.49 -10.41
C MET A 235 22.70 -3.18 -11.03
N LYS A 236 23.15 -2.03 -10.53
CA LYS A 236 22.79 -0.71 -11.08
C LYS A 236 23.41 -0.41 -12.45
N GLN A 237 24.44 -1.14 -12.86
CA GLN A 237 24.96 -1.08 -14.24
C GLN A 237 24.12 -1.91 -15.22
N VAL A 238 23.38 -2.92 -14.73
CA VAL A 238 22.72 -3.93 -15.56
C VAL A 238 21.19 -3.76 -15.59
N PHE A 239 20.61 -3.33 -14.48
CA PHE A 239 19.17 -3.23 -14.29
C PHE A 239 18.59 -1.92 -14.77
N PHE A 240 17.30 -1.95 -15.12
CA PHE A 240 16.62 -0.79 -15.66
C PHE A 240 16.33 0.22 -14.54
N ASN A 241 16.79 1.46 -14.73
CA ASN A 241 16.50 2.57 -13.82
C ASN A 241 15.10 3.13 -14.11
N LYS A 242 14.21 3.07 -13.11
CA LYS A 242 12.84 3.59 -13.15
C LYS A 242 12.71 5.04 -12.67
N GLY A 243 13.82 5.71 -12.40
CA GLY A 243 13.87 7.06 -11.87
C GLY A 243 13.37 7.15 -10.43
N GLU A 244 13.17 8.38 -9.96
CA GLU A 244 12.56 8.63 -8.67
C GLU A 244 11.06 8.29 -8.73
N GLY A 245 10.52 7.68 -7.67
CA GLY A 245 9.10 7.28 -7.62
C GLY A 245 8.73 5.99 -8.39
N GLY A 246 9.71 5.17 -8.79
CA GLY A 246 9.45 3.79 -9.21
C GLY A 246 8.74 3.62 -10.55
N GLY A 247 8.80 4.62 -11.44
CA GLY A 247 8.13 4.57 -12.74
C GLY A 247 6.66 5.03 -12.72
N THR A 248 6.16 5.53 -11.59
CA THR A 248 4.88 6.24 -11.56
C THR A 248 5.01 7.45 -12.47
N ARG A 249 4.16 7.58 -13.49
CA ARG A 249 4.14 8.76 -14.36
C ARG A 249 3.89 9.97 -13.47
N VAL A 250 4.92 10.79 -13.26
CA VAL A 250 4.73 12.18 -12.82
C VAL A 250 3.87 12.83 -13.91
N GLU A 251 2.96 13.75 -13.57
CA GLU A 251 2.06 14.42 -14.53
C GLU A 251 2.78 14.98 -15.78
N ALA A 252 4.11 15.20 -15.69
CA ALA A 252 5.00 15.62 -16.76
C ALA A 252 5.37 14.53 -17.81
N GLY A 253 4.81 13.32 -17.77
CA GLY A 253 4.97 12.33 -18.85
C GLY A 253 6.31 11.57 -18.90
N HIS A 254 7.26 11.91 -18.03
CA HIS A 254 8.54 11.20 -17.86
C HIS A 254 8.81 10.93 -16.37
N SER A 255 9.39 9.77 -16.04
CA SER A 255 9.95 9.51 -14.71
C SER A 255 11.17 10.42 -14.54
N ALA A 256 11.08 11.41 -13.66
CA ALA A 256 12.21 12.27 -13.36
C ALA A 256 13.34 11.38 -12.79
N LEU A 257 14.51 11.45 -13.41
CA LEU A 257 15.73 11.00 -12.73
C LEU A 257 15.89 11.93 -11.53
N GLY A 258 15.95 11.37 -10.32
CA GLY A 258 16.13 12.17 -9.12
C GLY A 258 17.42 12.99 -9.20
N ASN A 259 17.42 14.17 -8.57
CA ASN A 259 18.61 15.02 -8.47
C ASN A 259 19.78 14.31 -7.78
N GLU A 260 19.49 13.28 -6.99
CA GLU A 260 20.48 12.42 -6.37
C GLU A 260 20.24 10.96 -6.76
N LEU A 261 21.26 10.32 -7.33
CA LEU A 261 21.14 8.96 -7.90
C LEU A 261 20.69 7.91 -6.88
N TRP A 262 20.95 8.14 -5.60
CA TRP A 262 20.51 7.22 -4.56
C TRP A 262 18.99 7.12 -4.54
N LYS A 263 18.21 8.18 -4.86
CA LYS A 263 16.73 8.21 -4.87
C LYS A 263 16.08 7.36 -5.98
N ASN A 264 16.83 7.01 -7.01
CA ASN A 264 16.32 6.27 -8.15
C ASN A 264 15.97 4.82 -7.79
N HIS A 265 14.83 4.36 -8.28
CA HIS A 265 14.39 2.96 -8.18
C HIS A 265 14.92 2.17 -9.37
N TYR A 266 15.24 0.90 -9.15
CA TYR A 266 15.68 -0.04 -10.17
C TYR A 266 14.75 -1.23 -10.22
N GLU A 267 14.57 -1.79 -11.42
CA GLU A 267 13.88 -3.05 -11.63
C GLU A 267 14.88 -4.22 -11.57
N TYR A 268 14.85 -4.95 -10.46
CA TYR A 268 15.69 -6.12 -10.20
C TYR A 268 15.18 -7.34 -10.97
N ASP A 269 15.40 -7.31 -12.29
CA ASP A 269 14.94 -8.30 -13.25
C ASP A 269 15.57 -9.68 -13.00
N SER A 270 14.74 -10.71 -12.91
CA SER A 270 15.16 -12.08 -12.60
C SER A 270 16.04 -12.70 -13.69
N THR A 271 15.84 -12.35 -14.96
CA THR A 271 16.63 -12.89 -16.08
C THR A 271 18.04 -12.32 -16.08
N LYS A 272 18.15 -11.00 -15.89
CA LYS A 272 19.45 -10.33 -15.77
C LYS A 272 20.18 -10.74 -14.49
N LEU A 273 19.45 -10.94 -13.40
CA LEU A 273 20.01 -11.36 -12.11
C LEU A 273 20.70 -12.73 -12.18
N GLN A 274 20.29 -13.63 -13.08
CA GLN A 274 20.99 -14.90 -13.33
C GLN A 274 22.47 -14.70 -13.73
N LYS A 275 22.82 -13.54 -14.30
CA LYS A 275 24.19 -13.22 -14.72
C LYS A 275 25.03 -12.59 -13.61
N ALA A 276 24.49 -12.41 -12.41
CA ALA A 276 25.24 -11.84 -11.30
C ALA A 276 26.51 -12.67 -11.02
N PRO A 277 27.69 -12.04 -10.95
CA PRO A 277 28.94 -12.73 -10.69
C PRO A 277 28.96 -13.22 -9.23
N ILE A 278 29.33 -14.48 -9.02
CA ILE A 278 29.37 -15.11 -7.70
C ILE A 278 30.79 -15.60 -7.42
N THR A 279 31.37 -15.13 -6.31
CA THR A 279 32.70 -15.52 -5.82
C THR A 279 32.58 -16.55 -4.70
N GLN A 280 33.56 -17.45 -4.62
CA GLN A 280 33.70 -18.41 -3.51
C GLN A 280 34.78 -17.98 -2.50
N ASN A 281 35.52 -16.89 -2.79
CA ASN A 281 36.51 -16.35 -1.88
C ASN A 281 35.84 -15.90 -0.57
N ASP A 282 36.55 -16.05 0.56
CA ASP A 282 36.11 -15.63 1.90
C ASP A 282 34.74 -16.16 2.35
N ARG A 283 34.30 -17.29 1.77
CA ARG A 283 32.98 -17.89 2.03
C ARG A 283 32.68 -18.08 3.52
N ALA A 284 33.64 -18.56 4.30
CA ALA A 284 33.44 -18.80 5.73
C ALA A 284 33.15 -17.50 6.51
N ALA A 285 33.96 -16.46 6.30
CA ALA A 285 33.77 -15.15 6.95
C ALA A 285 32.45 -14.49 6.51
N ARG A 286 32.11 -14.61 5.22
CA ARG A 286 30.86 -14.06 4.69
C ARG A 286 29.63 -14.75 5.28
N ILE A 287 29.65 -16.08 5.42
CA ILE A 287 28.58 -16.82 6.09
C ILE A 287 28.42 -16.32 7.53
N ALA A 288 29.53 -16.15 8.27
CA ALA A 288 29.47 -15.66 9.65
C ALA A 288 28.80 -14.27 9.73
N LEU A 289 29.20 -13.33 8.88
CA LEU A 289 28.60 -11.98 8.83
C LEU A 289 27.13 -12.01 8.40
N ALA A 290 26.80 -12.76 7.35
CA ALA A 290 25.42 -12.89 6.86
C ALA A 290 24.50 -13.56 7.90
N THR A 291 25.02 -14.54 8.66
CA THR A 291 24.31 -15.17 9.78
C THR A 291 24.00 -14.13 10.86
N ALA A 292 25.02 -13.38 11.31
CA ALA A 292 24.84 -12.35 12.31
C ALA A 292 23.87 -11.24 11.85
N LEU A 293 23.90 -10.87 10.57
CA LEU A 293 22.96 -9.92 9.98
C LEU A 293 21.52 -10.43 9.98
N ASP A 294 21.29 -11.66 9.52
CA ASP A 294 19.97 -12.29 9.51
C ASP A 294 19.40 -12.40 10.94
N GLU A 295 20.17 -12.95 11.88
CA GLU A 295 19.75 -13.07 13.28
C GLU A 295 19.44 -11.71 13.93
N THR A 296 20.29 -10.70 13.68
CA THR A 296 20.07 -9.34 14.19
C THR A 296 18.83 -8.72 13.55
N ALA A 297 18.57 -8.97 12.26
CA ALA A 297 17.37 -8.51 11.57
C ALA A 297 16.09 -9.11 12.16
N GLN A 298 16.08 -10.42 12.45
CA GLN A 298 14.92 -11.08 13.07
C GLN A 298 14.65 -10.54 14.48
N ARG A 299 15.71 -10.37 15.29
CA ARG A 299 15.60 -9.76 16.62
C ARG A 299 15.07 -8.32 16.54
N ARG A 300 15.58 -7.55 15.58
CA ARG A 300 15.14 -6.16 15.35
C ARG A 300 13.67 -6.09 14.96
N ALA A 301 13.18 -7.01 14.12
CA ALA A 301 11.78 -7.09 13.75
C ALA A 301 10.87 -7.38 14.96
N GLY A 302 11.33 -8.19 15.92
CA GLY A 302 10.63 -8.46 17.18
C GLY A 302 10.47 -7.24 18.10
N CYS A 303 11.23 -6.16 17.87
CA CYS A 303 11.13 -4.91 18.63
C CYS A 303 10.10 -3.92 18.06
N LEU A 304 9.47 -4.23 16.91
CA LEU A 304 8.47 -3.34 16.32
C LEU A 304 7.19 -3.30 17.19
N PRO A 305 6.47 -2.16 17.24
CA PRO A 305 5.31 -2.00 18.13
C PRO A 305 4.23 -3.08 17.95
N ALA A 306 3.95 -3.48 16.70
CA ALA A 306 3.00 -4.56 16.42
C ALA A 306 3.42 -5.91 17.02
N ALA A 307 4.71 -6.24 17.00
CA ALA A 307 5.22 -7.48 17.61
C ALA A 307 5.15 -7.43 19.14
N VAL A 308 5.47 -6.29 19.75
CA VAL A 308 5.37 -6.07 21.21
C VAL A 308 3.91 -6.19 21.67
N LEU A 309 2.98 -5.52 20.99
CA LEU A 309 1.55 -5.55 21.35
C LEU A 309 0.90 -6.93 21.14
N ALA A 310 1.34 -7.68 20.14
CA ALA A 310 0.88 -9.05 19.91
C ALA A 310 1.38 -10.05 20.95
N SER A 311 2.47 -9.73 21.67
CA SER A 311 3.02 -10.56 22.74
C SER A 311 2.12 -10.56 23.99
N SER A 312 2.18 -11.65 24.75
CA SER A 312 1.61 -11.72 26.10
C SER A 312 2.54 -11.17 27.19
N ASP A 313 3.81 -10.88 26.86
CA ASP A 313 4.86 -10.42 27.79
C ASP A 313 4.79 -8.91 28.10
N TRP A 314 3.61 -8.45 28.52
CA TRP A 314 3.39 -7.12 29.11
C TRP A 314 2.07 -7.10 29.88
N THR A 315 1.98 -6.18 30.84
CA THR A 315 0.81 -5.90 31.67
C THR A 315 0.34 -4.46 31.47
N ALA A 316 -0.84 -4.13 32.00
CA ALA A 316 -1.36 -2.76 31.89
C ALA A 316 -0.43 -1.69 32.51
N ASN A 317 0.44 -2.09 33.45
CA ASN A 317 1.30 -1.18 34.18
C ASN A 317 2.69 -1.00 33.55
N ASP A 318 3.16 -1.95 32.74
CA ASP A 318 4.53 -1.96 32.17
C ASP A 318 4.57 -1.71 30.65
N LEU A 319 3.43 -1.65 29.97
CA LEU A 319 3.38 -1.55 28.50
C LEU A 319 4.22 -0.37 27.95
N ALA A 320 4.12 0.81 28.56
CA ALA A 320 4.88 1.98 28.12
C ALA A 320 6.39 1.77 28.28
N GLU A 321 6.82 1.11 29.36
CA GLU A 321 8.22 0.75 29.59
C GLU A 321 8.69 -0.30 28.58
N LYS A 322 7.89 -1.34 28.31
CA LYS A 322 8.18 -2.38 27.31
C LYS A 322 8.35 -1.79 25.91
N LEU A 323 7.47 -0.88 25.49
CA LEU A 323 7.58 -0.18 24.20
C LEU A 323 8.83 0.71 24.13
N ARG A 324 9.15 1.44 25.21
CA ARG A 324 10.39 2.26 25.27
C ARG A 324 11.64 1.38 25.19
N ALA A 325 11.71 0.30 25.97
CA ALA A 325 12.83 -0.64 25.95
C ALA A 325 12.98 -1.33 24.59
N ALA A 326 11.87 -1.68 23.93
CA ALA A 326 11.88 -2.21 22.58
C ALA A 326 12.43 -1.17 21.57
N ARG A 327 12.06 0.11 21.68
CA ARG A 327 12.61 1.19 20.84
C ARG A 327 14.11 1.38 21.02
N GLU A 328 14.61 1.33 22.25
CA GLU A 328 16.05 1.39 22.55
C GLU A 328 16.79 0.17 21.96
N THR A 329 16.22 -1.02 22.14
CA THR A 329 16.78 -2.26 21.58
C THR A 329 16.78 -2.24 20.04
N TYR A 330 15.72 -1.74 19.41
CA TYR A 330 15.63 -1.57 17.96
C TYR A 330 16.76 -0.68 17.43
N ARG A 331 17.05 0.44 18.11
CA ARG A 331 18.17 1.33 17.76
C ARG A 331 19.52 0.64 17.91
N ALA A 332 19.76 -0.01 19.04
CA ALA A 332 21.00 -0.75 19.28
C ALA A 332 21.24 -1.86 18.24
N LEU A 333 20.20 -2.64 17.91
CA LEU A 333 20.27 -3.66 16.88
C LEU A 333 20.49 -3.05 15.48
N THR A 334 19.90 -1.89 15.19
CA THR A 334 20.18 -1.17 13.94
C THR A 334 21.65 -0.78 13.84
N HIS A 335 22.25 -0.23 14.90
CA HIS A 335 23.68 0.12 14.90
C HIS A 335 24.57 -1.11 14.71
N ARG A 336 24.18 -2.24 15.29
CA ARG A 336 24.85 -3.52 15.09
C ARG A 336 24.77 -3.97 13.62
N MET A 337 23.60 -3.91 13.00
CA MET A 337 23.44 -4.27 11.58
C MET A 337 24.23 -3.35 10.64
N VAL A 338 24.28 -2.04 10.94
CA VAL A 338 25.06 -1.06 10.17
C VAL A 338 26.54 -1.45 10.17
N ALA A 339 27.10 -1.78 11.35
CA ALA A 339 28.50 -2.20 11.47
C ALA A 339 28.76 -3.54 10.76
N LEU A 340 27.91 -4.54 10.97
CA LEU A 340 28.03 -5.85 10.31
C LEU A 340 27.97 -5.73 8.77
N GLN A 341 27.07 -4.88 8.25
CA GLN A 341 26.99 -4.64 6.81
C GLN A 341 28.22 -3.91 6.29
N GLU A 342 28.78 -2.98 7.04
CA GLU A 342 30.01 -2.30 6.66
C GLU A 342 31.15 -3.32 6.54
N GLU A 343 31.34 -4.20 7.53
CA GLU A 343 32.34 -5.27 7.43
C GLU A 343 32.06 -6.24 6.28
N LEU A 344 30.79 -6.57 6.02
CA LEU A 344 30.41 -7.40 4.87
C LEU A 344 30.77 -6.73 3.54
N ASP A 345 30.50 -5.44 3.37
CA ASP A 345 30.84 -4.71 2.16
C ASP A 345 32.35 -4.72 1.92
N TRP A 346 33.14 -4.40 2.94
CA TRP A 346 34.61 -4.39 2.85
C TRP A 346 35.23 -5.77 2.63
N LEU A 347 34.66 -6.80 3.26
CA LEU A 347 35.00 -8.19 2.97
C LEU A 347 34.78 -8.50 1.49
N THR A 348 33.63 -8.11 0.93
CA THR A 348 33.35 -8.36 -0.49
C THR A 348 34.28 -7.59 -1.42
N TYR A 349 34.73 -6.39 -1.08
CA TYR A 349 35.77 -5.71 -1.87
C TYR A 349 37.03 -6.57 -1.99
N GLY A 350 37.46 -7.20 -0.88
CA GLY A 350 38.52 -8.21 -0.89
C GLY A 350 38.19 -9.43 -1.73
N SER A 351 36.99 -10.02 -1.56
CA SER A 351 36.58 -11.24 -2.27
C SER A 351 36.52 -11.10 -3.79
N TYR A 352 36.31 -9.88 -4.30
CA TYR A 352 36.33 -9.53 -5.74
C TYR A 352 37.68 -8.97 -6.22
N GLY A 353 38.71 -8.96 -5.36
CA GLY A 353 40.07 -8.54 -5.71
C GLY A 353 40.27 -7.02 -5.81
N LEU A 354 39.38 -6.23 -5.20
CA LEU A 354 39.49 -4.76 -5.17
C LEU A 354 40.41 -4.27 -4.05
N LEU A 355 40.68 -5.12 -3.06
CA LEU A 355 41.59 -4.88 -1.94
C LEU A 355 42.60 -6.02 -1.84
N THR A 356 43.82 -5.71 -1.43
CA THR A 356 44.88 -6.67 -1.14
C THR A 356 45.15 -6.71 0.36
N GLY A 357 45.11 -7.90 0.98
CA GLY A 357 45.45 -8.08 2.40
C GLY A 357 44.47 -7.44 3.38
N HIS A 358 43.19 -7.32 3.01
CA HIS A 358 42.17 -6.82 3.92
C HIS A 358 41.93 -7.83 5.05
N GLU A 359 42.09 -7.39 6.29
CA GLU A 359 41.86 -8.21 7.47
C GLU A 359 40.36 -8.45 7.69
N THR A 360 39.99 -9.71 7.90
CA THR A 360 38.60 -10.09 8.19
C THR A 360 38.33 -10.01 9.68
N VAL A 361 37.29 -9.26 10.08
CA VAL A 361 36.87 -9.17 11.49
C VAL A 361 35.73 -10.14 11.75
N GLY A 362 35.85 -10.95 12.80
CA GLY A 362 34.79 -11.86 13.25
C GLY A 362 33.57 -11.07 13.74
N PRO A 363 32.33 -11.56 13.55
CA PRO A 363 31.13 -10.84 13.97
C PRO A 363 31.19 -10.33 15.42
N GLU A 364 31.62 -11.17 16.34
CA GLU A 364 31.78 -10.91 17.78
C GLU A 364 32.65 -9.69 18.12
N ASP A 365 33.66 -9.40 17.30
CA ASP A 365 34.63 -8.32 17.55
C ASP A 365 34.21 -6.98 16.91
N ILE A 366 33.06 -6.94 16.24
CA ILE A 366 32.58 -5.74 15.54
C ILE A 366 31.82 -4.81 16.50
N GLU A 367 32.42 -3.66 16.82
CA GLU A 367 31.76 -2.60 17.56
C GLU A 367 30.56 -2.01 16.78
N PRO A 368 29.38 -1.82 17.40
CA PRO A 368 28.21 -1.22 16.74
C PRO A 368 28.49 0.21 16.23
N LEU A 369 27.94 0.55 15.06
CA LEU A 369 28.17 1.81 14.37
C LEU A 369 26.84 2.51 14.10
N ALA A 370 26.70 3.78 14.47
CA ALA A 370 25.47 4.51 14.17
C ALA A 370 25.39 4.85 12.67
N PRO A 371 24.18 4.87 12.06
CA PRO A 371 23.98 5.53 10.78
C PRO A 371 24.46 6.98 10.82
N GLY A 372 25.20 7.42 9.81
CA GLY A 372 25.89 8.71 9.76
C GLY A 372 27.41 8.60 10.03
N HIS A 373 27.88 7.53 10.67
CA HIS A 373 29.28 7.40 11.08
C HIS A 373 30.13 6.50 10.15
N ARG A 374 29.56 5.99 9.05
CA ARG A 374 30.31 5.17 8.07
C ARG A 374 31.28 6.01 7.24
N PRO A 375 32.37 5.42 6.70
CA PRO A 375 33.36 6.14 5.93
C PRO A 375 32.79 7.03 4.81
N PHE A 376 31.88 6.49 3.97
CA PHE A 376 31.26 7.30 2.91
C PHE A 376 30.37 8.43 3.45
N GLU A 377 29.72 8.23 4.60
CA GLU A 377 28.88 9.25 5.24
C GLU A 377 29.73 10.38 5.82
N LEU A 378 30.88 10.05 6.44
CA LEU A 378 31.84 11.05 6.90
C LEU A 378 32.38 11.90 5.73
N LEU A 379 32.66 11.26 4.58
CA LEU A 379 33.08 11.97 3.36
C LEU A 379 31.95 12.85 2.80
N LEU A 380 30.71 12.35 2.79
CA LEU A 380 29.54 13.10 2.35
C LEU A 380 29.25 14.30 3.25
N ALA A 381 29.36 14.15 4.57
CA ALA A 381 29.21 15.24 5.53
C ALA A 381 30.30 16.31 5.35
N ARG A 382 31.56 15.91 5.09
CA ARG A 382 32.66 16.85 4.78
C ARG A 382 32.40 17.62 3.48
N HIS A 383 31.85 16.94 2.47
CA HIS A 383 31.43 17.61 1.24
C HIS A 383 30.31 18.61 1.51
N ASN A 384 29.25 18.21 2.20
CA ASN A 384 28.14 19.10 2.57
C ASN A 384 28.58 20.32 3.39
N ALA A 385 29.59 20.17 4.24
CA ALA A 385 30.14 21.26 5.04
C ALA A 385 31.00 22.26 4.23
N SER A 386 31.41 21.89 3.01
CA SER A 386 32.28 22.71 2.16
C SER A 386 31.62 23.18 0.85
N CYS A 387 30.48 22.60 0.46
CA CYS A 387 29.73 22.98 -0.74
C CYS A 387 28.66 24.05 -0.47
N ASP A 388 28.12 24.62 -1.55
CA ASP A 388 26.99 25.55 -1.47
C ASP A 388 25.70 24.85 -1.04
N ALA A 389 24.73 25.61 -0.52
CA ALA A 389 23.53 25.08 0.12
C ALA A 389 22.63 24.26 -0.83
N ASP A 390 22.65 24.56 -2.12
CA ASP A 390 21.93 23.86 -3.18
C ASP A 390 22.64 22.59 -3.68
N GLU A 391 23.93 22.43 -3.36
CA GLU A 391 24.72 21.22 -3.64
C GLU A 391 24.69 20.21 -2.48
N ARG A 392 24.19 20.61 -1.30
CA ARG A 392 24.11 19.72 -0.13
C ARG A 392 23.19 18.53 -0.39
N SER A 393 23.70 17.35 -0.07
CA SER A 393 22.94 16.11 -0.16
C SER A 393 21.79 16.07 0.85
N GLU A 394 20.63 15.58 0.43
CA GLU A 394 19.49 15.37 1.33
C GLU A 394 19.60 14.08 2.16
N TRP A 395 20.70 13.31 2.02
CA TRP A 395 20.90 12.01 2.63
C TRP A 395 20.59 11.98 4.13
N PHE A 396 21.23 12.85 4.92
CA PHE A 396 21.10 12.85 6.38
C PHE A 396 19.67 13.19 6.82
N ARG A 397 19.13 14.30 6.31
CA ARG A 397 17.77 14.76 6.63
C ARG A 397 16.71 13.75 6.22
N ARG A 398 16.83 13.10 5.06
CA ARG A 398 15.84 12.15 4.54
C ARG A 398 15.75 10.88 5.40
N HIS A 399 16.85 10.45 5.99
CA HIS A 399 16.92 9.19 6.76
C HIS A 399 16.94 9.39 8.28
N GLY A 400 17.04 10.64 8.75
CA GLY A 400 17.08 10.98 10.17
C GLY A 400 18.44 10.69 10.82
N HIS A 401 19.52 10.78 10.04
CA HIS A 401 20.88 10.47 10.49
C HIS A 401 21.61 11.74 10.94
N GLU A 402 22.54 11.59 11.89
CA GLU A 402 23.42 12.68 12.28
C GLU A 402 24.44 12.97 11.16
N GLU A 403 24.64 14.26 10.86
CA GLU A 403 25.60 14.72 9.86
C GLU A 403 26.95 15.00 10.54
N THR A 404 27.79 13.97 10.64
CA THR A 404 29.07 14.02 11.36
C THR A 404 30.26 14.08 10.39
N THR A 405 31.20 15.02 10.57
CA THR A 405 32.36 15.21 9.67
C THR A 405 33.64 14.52 10.16
N SER A 406 33.71 14.14 11.44
CA SER A 406 34.83 13.46 12.08
C SER A 406 34.38 12.15 12.73
N ILE A 407 35.32 11.25 13.01
CA ILE A 407 35.02 10.01 13.72
C ILE A 407 34.67 10.37 15.17
N PRO A 408 33.48 9.98 15.69
CA PRO A 408 33.11 10.23 17.08
C PRO A 408 34.11 9.64 18.08
N GLY A 409 34.40 10.39 19.15
CA GLY A 409 35.43 10.03 20.13
C GLY A 409 35.10 8.88 21.09
N HIS A 410 33.87 8.34 21.05
CA HIS A 410 33.46 7.23 21.90
C HIS A 410 33.83 5.85 21.33
N TYR A 411 34.25 5.77 20.07
CA TYR A 411 34.65 4.52 19.44
C TYR A 411 36.02 4.03 19.94
N SER A 412 36.19 2.72 20.00
CA SER A 412 37.47 2.09 20.35
C SER A 412 38.60 2.50 19.39
N ALA A 413 39.85 2.38 19.85
CA ALA A 413 41.03 2.64 19.03
C ALA A 413 41.07 1.76 17.77
N GLU A 414 40.62 0.51 17.87
CA GLU A 414 40.53 -0.43 16.76
C GLU A 414 39.52 0.03 15.70
N THR A 415 38.29 0.38 16.12
CA THR A 415 37.26 0.90 15.20
C THR A 415 37.70 2.22 14.56
N ASN A 416 38.29 3.12 15.34
CA ASN A 416 38.83 4.38 14.82
C ASN A 416 39.93 4.13 13.78
N GLY A 417 40.86 3.21 14.07
CA GLY A 417 41.90 2.79 13.15
C GLY A 417 41.35 2.22 11.85
N ARG A 418 40.33 1.34 11.93
CA ARG A 418 39.65 0.79 10.75
C ARG A 418 38.98 1.87 9.91
N ILE A 419 38.19 2.77 10.52
CA ILE A 419 37.52 3.85 9.77
C ILE A 419 38.55 4.78 9.12
N THR A 420 39.64 5.11 9.83
CA THR A 420 40.71 5.96 9.31
C THR A 420 41.40 5.31 8.11
N GLU A 421 41.74 4.03 8.19
CA GLU A 421 42.35 3.29 7.07
C GLU A 421 41.39 3.20 5.88
N ARG A 422 40.10 2.95 6.13
CA ARG A 422 39.07 2.95 5.09
C ARG A 422 38.97 4.28 4.35
N LEU A 423 38.98 5.40 5.09
CA LEU A 423 39.01 6.74 4.49
C LEU A 423 40.26 6.94 3.62
N ARG A 424 41.42 6.45 4.06
CA ARG A 424 42.67 6.49 3.29
C ARG A 424 42.56 5.65 2.00
N ILE A 425 41.99 4.45 2.09
CA ILE A 425 41.78 3.56 0.94
C ILE A 425 40.81 4.19 -0.06
N ILE A 426 39.69 4.77 0.37
CA ILE A 426 38.73 5.45 -0.52
C ILE A 426 39.41 6.61 -1.27
N ALA A 427 40.29 7.36 -0.59
CA ALA A 427 41.05 8.42 -1.25
C ALA A 427 42.03 7.86 -2.31
N ALA A 428 42.71 6.76 -2.02
CA ALA A 428 43.77 6.19 -2.85
C ALA A 428 43.27 5.26 -3.98
N ASN A 429 42.13 4.58 -3.80
CA ASN A 429 41.62 3.55 -4.70
C ASN A 429 40.33 4.03 -5.39
N GLY A 430 40.43 4.35 -6.68
CA GLY A 430 39.32 4.84 -7.48
C GLY A 430 38.12 3.88 -7.55
N ASP A 431 38.37 2.57 -7.52
CA ASP A 431 37.30 1.58 -7.61
C ASP A 431 36.47 1.50 -6.36
N VAL A 432 37.15 1.47 -5.21
CA VAL A 432 36.49 1.51 -3.90
C VAL A 432 35.73 2.83 -3.76
N ARG A 433 36.30 3.95 -4.23
CA ARG A 433 35.61 5.25 -4.24
C ARG A 433 34.36 5.29 -5.09
N LEU A 434 34.27 4.49 -6.16
CA LEU A 434 33.05 4.38 -6.96
C LEU A 434 31.95 3.63 -6.22
N ILE A 435 32.30 2.60 -5.45
CA ILE A 435 31.34 1.78 -4.70
C ILE A 435 30.95 2.45 -3.38
N GLU A 436 31.87 3.17 -2.73
CA GLU A 436 31.64 3.94 -1.50
C GLU A 436 30.90 5.26 -1.80
N GLN A 437 29.74 5.15 -2.44
CA GLN A 437 28.81 6.23 -2.74
C GLN A 437 27.40 5.89 -2.24
N PRO A 438 26.58 6.90 -1.88
CA PRO A 438 25.27 6.69 -1.27
C PRO A 438 24.33 5.73 -2.02
N GLN A 439 24.42 5.67 -3.35
CA GLN A 439 23.56 4.81 -4.18
C GLN A 439 23.93 3.32 -4.14
N PHE A 440 25.09 2.94 -3.61
CA PHE A 440 25.48 1.53 -3.51
C PHE A 440 25.50 1.04 -2.06
N LYS A 441 25.41 1.96 -1.09
CA LYS A 441 25.44 1.66 0.34
C LYS A 441 24.02 1.60 0.90
N ARG A 442 23.79 0.70 1.87
CA ARG A 442 22.47 0.60 2.54
C ARG A 442 22.12 1.91 3.24
N ARG A 443 20.86 2.31 3.14
CA ARG A 443 20.37 3.56 3.71
C ARG A 443 20.07 3.50 5.21
N TRP A 444 19.65 2.33 5.70
CA TRP A 444 19.19 2.15 7.08
C TRP A 444 18.14 3.18 7.48
N GLN A 445 17.09 3.32 6.66
CA GLN A 445 16.02 4.28 6.94
C GLN A 445 15.35 3.94 8.27
N THR A 446 15.32 4.91 9.18
CA THR A 446 14.64 4.75 10.47
C THR A 446 13.13 4.93 10.24
N PRO A 447 12.28 3.95 10.63
CA PRO A 447 10.84 4.13 10.56
C PRO A 447 10.37 5.19 11.56
N ASP A 448 9.23 5.83 11.27
CA ASP A 448 8.52 6.64 12.26
C ASP A 448 7.87 5.69 13.27
N LEU A 449 8.60 5.37 14.33
CA LEU A 449 8.14 4.44 15.36
C LEU A 449 6.92 4.96 16.12
N ASP A 450 6.66 6.27 16.12
CA ASP A 450 5.50 6.85 16.78
C ASP A 450 4.24 6.62 15.91
N GLU A 451 4.34 6.81 14.59
CA GLU A 451 3.29 6.44 13.63
C GLU A 451 3.02 4.93 13.64
N GLU A 452 4.07 4.09 13.61
CA GLU A 452 3.97 2.63 13.69
C GLU A 452 3.32 2.17 15.01
N THR A 453 3.64 2.82 16.13
CA THR A 453 3.03 2.51 17.43
C THR A 453 1.53 2.81 17.42
N LYS A 454 1.15 3.96 16.85
CA LYS A 454 -0.25 4.34 16.75
C LYS A 454 -1.03 3.38 15.84
N ALA A 455 -0.50 3.03 14.68
CA ALA A 455 -1.13 2.08 13.75
C ALA A 455 -1.28 0.68 14.36
N ALA A 456 -0.24 0.19 15.05
CA ALA A 456 -0.26 -1.09 15.73
C ALA A 456 -1.28 -1.11 16.89
N ALA A 457 -1.34 -0.04 17.68
CA ALA A 457 -2.32 0.10 18.77
C ALA A 457 -3.77 0.13 18.24
N GLU A 458 -4.04 0.87 17.16
CA GLU A 458 -5.36 0.89 16.51
C GLU A 458 -5.79 -0.51 16.05
N HIS A 459 -4.90 -1.22 15.37
CA HIS A 459 -5.17 -2.58 14.91
C HIS A 459 -5.47 -3.53 16.07
N TRP A 460 -4.65 -3.48 17.13
CA TRP A 460 -4.83 -4.31 18.32
C TRP A 460 -6.13 -4.01 19.06
N LEU A 461 -6.50 -2.73 19.19
CA LEU A 461 -7.75 -2.29 19.83
C LEU A 461 -8.99 -2.77 19.06
N LEU A 462 -8.95 -2.67 17.73
CA LEU A 462 -10.03 -3.17 16.87
C LEU A 462 -10.17 -4.69 16.98
N ASP A 463 -9.06 -5.44 17.08
CA ASP A 463 -9.10 -6.89 17.32
C ASP A 463 -9.80 -7.22 18.64
N ARG A 464 -9.50 -6.48 19.72
CA ARG A 464 -10.18 -6.66 21.01
C ARG A 464 -11.66 -6.28 20.97
N LEU A 465 -12.06 -5.28 20.19
CA LEU A 465 -13.47 -4.95 19.99
C LEU A 465 -14.22 -6.10 19.29
N GLU A 466 -13.62 -6.74 18.29
CA GLU A 466 -14.23 -7.91 17.64
C GLU A 466 -14.34 -9.13 18.55
N ASP A 467 -13.38 -9.33 19.44
CA ASP A 467 -13.41 -10.46 20.39
C ASP A 467 -14.63 -10.40 21.32
N LEU A 468 -15.16 -9.20 21.60
CA LEU A 468 -16.37 -9.04 22.42
C LEU A 468 -17.58 -9.75 21.82
N PHE A 469 -17.76 -9.67 20.50
CA PHE A 469 -18.89 -10.27 19.77
C PHE A 469 -18.80 -11.79 19.65
N GLN A 470 -17.71 -12.39 20.15
CA GLN A 470 -17.54 -13.83 20.28
C GLN A 470 -17.65 -14.30 21.74
N GLY A 471 -17.69 -13.36 22.69
CA GLY A 471 -17.77 -13.62 24.11
C GLY A 471 -18.93 -12.85 24.73
N ALA A 472 -18.63 -11.77 25.45
CA ALA A 472 -19.60 -11.02 26.24
C ALA A 472 -20.81 -10.49 25.43
N LEU A 473 -20.64 -10.25 24.13
CA LEU A 473 -21.66 -9.72 23.21
C LEU A 473 -22.00 -10.72 22.09
N ALA A 474 -21.97 -12.02 22.39
CA ALA A 474 -22.20 -13.08 21.41
C ALA A 474 -23.63 -13.14 20.85
N THR A 475 -24.63 -12.66 21.59
CA THR A 475 -26.03 -12.66 21.15
C THR A 475 -26.22 -11.71 19.96
N PRO A 476 -26.71 -12.17 18.79
CA PRO A 476 -26.85 -11.30 17.63
C PRO A 476 -27.98 -10.26 17.82
N ARG A 477 -27.60 -9.02 18.15
CA ARG A 477 -28.49 -7.87 18.27
C ARG A 477 -27.71 -6.56 18.16
N PRO A 478 -28.35 -5.42 17.88
CA PRO A 478 -27.67 -4.13 17.93
C PRO A 478 -27.29 -3.81 19.38
N TYR A 479 -26.01 -3.53 19.62
CA TYR A 479 -25.49 -3.15 20.93
C TYR A 479 -25.27 -1.64 20.99
N ARG A 480 -25.60 -1.03 22.12
CA ARG A 480 -25.33 0.38 22.34
C ARG A 480 -23.86 0.60 22.69
N LEU A 481 -23.39 1.82 22.50
CA LEU A 481 -22.00 2.17 22.79
C LEU A 481 -21.66 1.90 24.27
N GLU A 482 -22.57 2.22 25.19
CA GLU A 482 -22.39 1.97 26.61
C GLU A 482 -22.15 0.50 26.94
N ASP A 483 -22.88 -0.43 26.31
CA ASP A 483 -22.74 -1.86 26.53
C ASP A 483 -21.38 -2.36 26.02
N ILE A 484 -20.97 -1.87 24.85
CA ILE A 484 -19.69 -2.22 24.23
C ILE A 484 -18.54 -1.71 25.09
N VAL A 485 -18.57 -0.44 25.50
CA VAL A 485 -17.52 0.16 26.34
C VAL A 485 -17.42 -0.58 27.67
N THR A 486 -18.55 -0.87 28.32
CA THR A 486 -18.58 -1.63 29.58
C THR A 486 -17.91 -2.99 29.41
N ALA A 487 -18.26 -3.73 28.36
CA ALA A 487 -17.66 -5.03 28.09
C ALA A 487 -16.16 -4.92 27.72
N TRP A 488 -15.77 -3.90 26.97
CA TRP A 488 -14.40 -3.70 26.47
C TRP A 488 -13.40 -3.37 27.58
N THR A 489 -13.85 -2.64 28.61
CA THR A 489 -13.01 -2.24 29.74
C THR A 489 -13.10 -3.18 30.94
N SER A 490 -13.83 -4.29 30.82
CA SER A 490 -14.04 -5.23 31.92
C SER A 490 -12.91 -6.25 32.07
N GLY A 491 -12.60 -6.60 33.32
CA GLY A 491 -11.64 -7.66 33.67
C GLY A 491 -10.18 -7.34 33.31
N GLU A 492 -9.35 -8.39 33.30
CA GLU A 492 -7.90 -8.26 33.03
C GLU A 492 -7.61 -7.78 31.60
N MET A 493 -8.36 -8.29 30.61
CA MET A 493 -8.23 -7.81 29.24
C MET A 493 -8.64 -6.34 29.10
N GLY A 494 -9.65 -5.89 29.85
CA GLY A 494 -10.03 -4.48 29.92
C GLY A 494 -8.92 -3.58 30.42
N ALA A 495 -8.16 -4.01 31.44
CA ALA A 495 -6.98 -3.26 31.89
C ALA A 495 -5.92 -3.12 30.77
N ARG A 496 -5.71 -4.17 29.97
CA ARG A 496 -4.81 -4.14 28.80
C ARG A 496 -5.34 -3.21 27.70
N VAL A 497 -6.64 -3.22 27.44
CA VAL A 497 -7.31 -2.29 26.51
C VAL A 497 -7.06 -0.84 26.92
N LEU A 498 -7.24 -0.51 28.20
CA LEU A 498 -7.01 0.84 28.71
C LEU A 498 -5.54 1.27 28.56
N ALA A 499 -4.58 0.35 28.76
CA ALA A 499 -3.16 0.63 28.58
C ALA A 499 -2.82 0.92 27.09
N VAL A 500 -3.30 0.11 26.16
CA VAL A 500 -3.08 0.31 24.72
C VAL A 500 -3.81 1.56 24.22
N ALA A 501 -5.01 1.84 24.75
CA ALA A 501 -5.73 3.07 24.47
C ALA A 501 -4.89 4.30 24.86
N LYS A 502 -4.31 4.35 26.06
CA LYS A 502 -3.41 5.45 26.46
C LYS A 502 -2.24 5.63 25.48
N VAL A 503 -1.61 4.54 25.04
CA VAL A 503 -0.56 4.57 24.02
C VAL A 503 -1.08 5.17 22.70
N TYR A 504 -2.29 4.81 22.28
CA TYR A 504 -2.92 5.33 21.06
C TYR A 504 -3.25 6.83 21.13
N ALA A 505 -3.75 7.34 22.25
CA ALA A 505 -4.00 8.79 22.43
C ALA A 505 -2.72 9.62 22.54
N GLY A 506 -1.64 9.03 23.05
CA GLY A 506 -0.45 9.78 23.46
C GLY A 506 -0.67 10.47 24.81
N SER A 507 -0.09 11.66 24.99
CA SER A 507 -0.01 12.37 26.27
C SER A 507 -1.30 13.09 26.72
N GLY A 508 -2.45 12.81 26.11
CA GLY A 508 -3.74 13.44 26.43
C GLY A 508 -4.63 12.54 27.28
N ASP A 509 -5.46 13.15 28.14
CA ASP A 509 -6.56 12.42 28.79
C ASP A 509 -7.53 11.90 27.74
N MET A 510 -7.79 10.59 27.77
CA MET A 510 -8.65 9.93 26.79
C MET A 510 -9.99 9.53 27.41
N ASP A 511 -11.07 9.96 26.75
CA ASP A 511 -12.37 9.32 26.90
C ASP A 511 -12.42 8.02 26.08
N VAL A 512 -12.44 6.89 26.79
CA VAL A 512 -12.48 5.54 26.19
C VAL A 512 -13.76 5.32 25.39
N ALA A 513 -14.88 5.93 25.81
CA ALA A 513 -16.13 5.85 25.06
C ALA A 513 -16.03 6.58 23.72
N ALA A 514 -15.42 7.76 23.70
CA ALA A 514 -15.14 8.50 22.46
C ALA A 514 -14.18 7.73 21.54
N LEU A 515 -13.16 7.05 22.09
CA LEU A 515 -12.28 6.18 21.31
C LEU A 515 -13.05 5.01 20.69
N ALA A 516 -13.82 4.28 21.49
CA ALA A 516 -14.61 3.14 21.02
C ALA A 516 -15.59 3.59 19.93
N GLU A 517 -16.28 4.71 20.14
CA GLU A 517 -17.21 5.26 19.15
C GLU A 517 -16.50 5.61 17.85
N ARG A 518 -15.33 6.26 17.92
CA ARG A 518 -14.52 6.55 16.75
C ARG A 518 -14.16 5.26 16.03
N LEU A 519 -13.53 4.28 16.69
CA LEU A 519 -13.12 3.01 16.08
C LEU A 519 -14.30 2.25 15.45
N LEU A 520 -15.45 2.23 16.11
CA LEU A 520 -16.67 1.59 15.61
C LEU A 520 -17.20 2.30 14.37
N LYS A 521 -17.45 3.62 14.43
CA LYS A 521 -17.85 4.42 13.25
C LYS A 521 -16.83 4.29 12.13
N ASP A 522 -15.57 4.12 12.50
CA ASP A 522 -14.45 4.10 11.60
C ASP A 522 -14.33 2.79 10.80
N HIS A 523 -14.83 1.70 11.36
CA HIS A 523 -14.75 0.38 10.75
C HIS A 523 -16.13 -0.25 10.55
N ALA A 524 -17.20 0.53 10.71
CA ALA A 524 -18.57 0.14 10.44
C ALA A 524 -19.10 0.66 9.10
N VAL A 525 -19.93 -0.16 8.47
CA VAL A 525 -20.78 0.24 7.34
C VAL A 525 -22.24 0.00 7.76
N PRO A 526 -23.19 0.87 7.34
CA PRO A 526 -24.61 0.66 7.62
C PRO A 526 -25.11 -0.73 7.20
N ASP A 527 -26.11 -1.24 7.92
CA ASP A 527 -26.64 -2.59 7.75
C ASP A 527 -27.43 -2.79 6.44
N HIS A 528 -27.74 -1.72 5.71
CA HIS A 528 -28.47 -1.82 4.44
C HIS A 528 -27.98 -0.83 3.35
N PRO A 529 -28.12 -1.17 2.05
CA PRO A 529 -27.52 -0.44 0.92
C PRO A 529 -27.91 1.03 0.77
N TYR A 530 -29.17 1.39 1.05
CA TYR A 530 -29.65 2.76 0.89
C TYR A 530 -28.93 3.78 1.79
N ARG A 531 -28.30 3.35 2.90
CA ARG A 531 -27.42 4.21 3.73
C ARG A 531 -25.96 4.19 3.28
N ILE A 532 -25.58 3.24 2.42
CA ILE A 532 -24.20 3.05 1.94
C ILE A 532 -24.00 3.76 0.60
N TYR A 533 -24.93 3.60 -0.34
CA TYR A 533 -24.77 4.00 -1.75
C TYR A 533 -25.62 5.20 -2.12
N THR A 534 -25.13 5.97 -3.09
CA THR A 534 -25.93 6.96 -3.83
C THR A 534 -26.89 6.25 -4.77
N GLU A 535 -27.78 6.99 -5.46
CA GLU A 535 -28.71 6.41 -6.42
C GLU A 535 -28.00 5.64 -7.54
N GLU A 536 -26.90 6.19 -8.07
CA GLU A 536 -26.06 5.53 -9.06
C GLU A 536 -25.38 4.26 -8.50
N GLY A 537 -24.90 4.32 -7.25
CA GLY A 537 -24.37 3.14 -6.58
C GLY A 537 -25.41 2.04 -6.36
N ILE A 538 -26.66 2.38 -6.02
CA ILE A 538 -27.77 1.41 -5.95
C ILE A 538 -28.04 0.80 -7.33
N ARG A 539 -28.03 1.60 -8.40
CA ARG A 539 -28.18 1.10 -9.77
C ARG A 539 -27.09 0.08 -10.13
N LYS A 540 -25.83 0.34 -9.75
CA LYS A 540 -24.73 -0.61 -9.93
C LYS A 540 -24.91 -1.86 -9.08
N LEU A 541 -25.30 -1.72 -7.81
CA LEU A 541 -25.58 -2.87 -6.94
C LEU A 541 -26.67 -3.77 -7.49
N ARG A 542 -27.75 -3.21 -8.06
CA ARG A 542 -28.81 -4.00 -8.72
C ARG A 542 -28.26 -4.87 -9.86
N LYS A 543 -27.33 -4.34 -10.68
CA LYS A 543 -26.64 -5.13 -11.72
C LYS A 543 -25.78 -6.26 -11.16
N TRP A 544 -25.15 -6.04 -10.01
CA TRP A 544 -24.45 -7.11 -9.28
C TRP A 544 -25.42 -8.18 -8.80
N GLN A 545 -26.56 -7.79 -8.22
CA GLN A 545 -27.60 -8.73 -7.77
C GLN A 545 -28.21 -9.54 -8.93
N GLU A 546 -28.46 -8.90 -10.08
CA GLU A 546 -28.88 -9.60 -11.32
C GLU A 546 -27.86 -10.63 -11.78
N THR A 547 -26.57 -10.27 -11.73
CA THR A 547 -25.46 -11.17 -12.05
C THR A 547 -25.46 -12.38 -11.12
N TRP A 548 -25.60 -12.16 -9.81
CA TRP A 548 -25.67 -13.23 -8.81
C TRP A 548 -26.89 -14.15 -9.01
N ALA A 549 -28.05 -13.60 -9.33
CA ALA A 549 -29.25 -14.41 -9.61
C ALA A 549 -29.06 -15.33 -10.83
N LEU A 550 -28.33 -14.87 -11.86
CA LEU A 550 -27.97 -15.72 -13.00
C LEU A 550 -26.92 -16.78 -12.63
N GLN A 551 -25.97 -16.45 -11.75
CA GLN A 551 -25.00 -17.43 -11.22
C GLN A 551 -25.69 -18.51 -10.39
N ASP A 552 -26.69 -18.17 -9.58
CA ASP A 552 -27.47 -19.14 -8.80
C ASP A 552 -28.18 -20.16 -9.73
N ARG A 553 -28.78 -19.67 -10.82
CA ARG A 553 -29.42 -20.53 -11.85
C ARG A 553 -28.41 -21.42 -12.56
N GLU A 554 -27.23 -20.89 -12.87
CA GLU A 554 -26.11 -21.65 -13.44
C GLU A 554 -25.68 -22.78 -12.49
N ASP A 555 -25.54 -22.49 -11.20
CA ASP A 555 -25.16 -23.46 -10.17
C ASP A 555 -26.27 -24.51 -9.92
N GLN A 556 -27.54 -24.18 -10.20
CA GLN A 556 -28.67 -25.12 -10.21
C GLN A 556 -28.75 -26.00 -11.47
N GLY A 557 -27.78 -25.86 -12.39
CA GLY A 557 -27.65 -26.71 -13.57
C GLY A 557 -28.25 -26.14 -14.86
N GLU A 558 -28.74 -24.89 -14.84
CA GLU A 558 -29.16 -24.22 -16.06
C GLU A 558 -27.94 -23.87 -16.93
N LYS A 559 -27.97 -24.30 -18.20
CA LYS A 559 -26.83 -24.19 -19.12
C LYS A 559 -27.00 -22.99 -20.07
N ASN A 560 -25.87 -22.52 -20.62
CA ASN A 560 -25.81 -21.47 -21.64
C ASN A 560 -26.35 -20.09 -21.21
N LEU A 561 -26.32 -19.80 -19.90
CA LEU A 561 -26.68 -18.49 -19.37
C LEU A 561 -25.64 -17.44 -19.76
N LYS A 562 -26.11 -16.32 -20.34
CA LYS A 562 -25.26 -15.15 -20.60
C LYS A 562 -25.17 -14.30 -19.34
N ILE A 563 -24.18 -14.57 -18.49
CA ILE A 563 -23.94 -13.81 -17.26
C ILE A 563 -23.03 -12.61 -17.58
N PRO A 564 -23.54 -11.36 -17.48
CA PRO A 564 -22.75 -10.17 -17.73
C PRO A 564 -21.69 -9.96 -16.63
N GLU A 565 -20.68 -9.15 -16.92
CA GLU A 565 -19.74 -8.70 -15.89
C GLU A 565 -20.32 -7.49 -15.18
N PRO A 566 -20.34 -7.50 -13.85
CA PRO A 566 -20.93 -6.42 -13.11
C PRO A 566 -20.00 -5.18 -13.13
N PRO A 567 -20.55 -3.95 -13.09
CA PRO A 567 -19.76 -2.73 -13.18
C PRO A 567 -18.91 -2.48 -11.93
N GLU A 568 -17.73 -1.89 -12.09
CA GLU A 568 -16.94 -1.40 -10.96
C GLU A 568 -17.60 -0.18 -10.29
N PHE A 569 -17.42 -0.09 -8.97
CA PHE A 569 -17.80 1.06 -8.18
C PHE A 569 -16.69 2.11 -8.17
N GLY A 570 -17.08 3.38 -8.17
CA GLY A 570 -16.25 4.54 -7.92
C GLY A 570 -16.60 5.21 -6.60
N LYS A 571 -15.81 6.21 -6.21
CA LYS A 571 -15.99 6.95 -4.95
C LYS A 571 -17.38 7.60 -4.84
N ASP A 572 -17.91 8.14 -5.94
CA ASP A 572 -19.18 8.87 -5.96
C ASP A 572 -20.42 7.97 -5.95
N ASP A 573 -20.22 6.64 -6.07
CA ASP A 573 -21.28 5.66 -5.88
C ASP A 573 -21.63 5.43 -4.41
N PHE A 574 -20.77 5.91 -3.49
CA PHE A 574 -20.94 5.77 -2.05
C PHE A 574 -21.36 7.10 -1.41
N ARG A 575 -22.21 7.04 -0.39
CA ARG A 575 -22.64 8.23 0.37
C ARG A 575 -21.52 8.83 1.23
N SER A 576 -20.49 8.03 1.53
CA SER A 576 -19.30 8.42 2.27
C SER A 576 -18.07 7.88 1.56
N ALA A 577 -17.04 8.72 1.43
CA ALA A 577 -15.74 8.32 0.89
C ALA A 577 -15.13 7.13 1.68
N ARG A 578 -15.46 7.06 2.97
CA ARG A 578 -15.02 5.98 3.86
C ARG A 578 -15.53 4.61 3.43
N TYR A 579 -16.80 4.52 3.04
CA TYR A 579 -17.38 3.24 2.63
C TYR A 579 -16.69 2.72 1.36
N PHE A 580 -16.32 3.62 0.45
CA PHE A 580 -15.49 3.27 -0.71
C PHE A 580 -14.08 2.84 -0.29
N GLN A 581 -13.45 3.51 0.67
CA GLN A 581 -12.12 3.12 1.18
C GLN A 581 -12.14 1.71 1.79
N ILE A 582 -13.22 1.35 2.49
CA ILE A 582 -13.41 0.01 3.06
C ILE A 582 -13.66 -1.03 1.95
N ARG A 583 -14.66 -0.81 1.09
CA ARG A 583 -15.14 -1.84 0.15
C ARG A 583 -14.40 -1.88 -1.19
N GLY A 584 -13.83 -0.76 -1.61
CA GLY A 584 -13.10 -0.62 -2.87
C GLY A 584 -13.98 -0.79 -4.12
N LYS A 585 -13.33 -0.81 -5.29
CA LYS A 585 -13.99 -0.84 -6.61
C LYS A 585 -14.82 -2.10 -6.89
N LEU A 586 -14.47 -3.23 -6.27
CA LEU A 586 -15.19 -4.50 -6.40
C LEU A 586 -16.21 -4.72 -5.27
N ASN A 587 -16.42 -3.69 -4.43
CA ASN A 587 -17.42 -3.70 -3.37
C ASN A 587 -17.30 -4.90 -2.41
N VAL A 588 -16.06 -5.26 -2.05
CA VAL A 588 -15.75 -6.39 -1.17
C VAL A 588 -16.04 -5.98 0.27
N PRO A 589 -16.89 -6.70 1.03
CA PRO A 589 -17.14 -6.36 2.43
C PRO A 589 -15.88 -6.50 3.28
N ARG A 590 -15.30 -5.38 3.74
CA ARG A 590 -14.12 -5.33 4.62
C ARG A 590 -14.37 -4.62 5.95
N GLU A 591 -15.58 -4.12 6.14
CA GLU A 591 -16.01 -3.54 7.41
C GLU A 591 -15.92 -4.59 8.51
N ARG A 592 -15.40 -4.19 9.68
CA ARG A 592 -15.31 -5.04 10.87
C ARG A 592 -16.65 -5.08 11.60
N PHE A 593 -17.36 -3.96 11.59
CA PHE A 593 -18.61 -3.74 12.31
C PHE A 593 -19.77 -3.38 11.38
N VAL A 594 -20.98 -3.49 11.91
CA VAL A 594 -22.22 -3.13 11.24
C VAL A 594 -22.85 -1.98 12.02
N LEU A 595 -23.31 -0.94 11.33
CA LEU A 595 -24.01 0.19 11.95
C LEU A 595 -25.52 0.09 11.69
N PHE A 596 -26.31 -0.01 12.74
CA PHE A 596 -27.77 0.06 12.67
C PHE A 596 -28.20 1.52 12.77
N ALA A 597 -28.08 2.24 11.64
CA ALA A 597 -28.24 3.70 11.57
C ALA A 597 -29.69 4.17 11.74
N ASP A 598 -30.66 3.28 11.51
CA ASP A 598 -32.09 3.54 11.57
C ASP A 598 -32.74 3.05 12.88
N VAL A 599 -31.92 2.70 13.88
CA VAL A 599 -32.32 2.41 15.26
C VAL A 599 -31.93 3.59 16.14
N SER A 600 -32.79 3.96 17.10
CA SER A 600 -32.55 5.05 18.05
C SER A 600 -32.52 4.53 19.49
N PRO A 601 -31.46 4.79 20.29
CA PRO A 601 -30.14 5.25 19.86
C PRO A 601 -29.48 4.30 18.85
N VAL A 602 -28.51 4.79 18.09
CA VAL A 602 -27.80 3.98 17.09
C VAL A 602 -27.15 2.76 17.74
N GLY A 603 -27.25 1.61 17.07
CA GLY A 603 -26.65 0.36 17.51
C GLY A 603 -25.46 -0.04 16.64
N TYR A 604 -24.52 -0.77 17.22
CA TYR A 604 -23.41 -1.40 16.53
C TYR A 604 -23.54 -2.92 16.62
N GLY A 605 -23.10 -3.59 15.56
CA GLY A 605 -22.99 -5.03 15.50
C GLY A 605 -21.67 -5.45 14.86
N TRP A 606 -21.55 -6.73 14.60
CA TRP A 606 -20.32 -7.32 14.08
C TRP A 606 -20.53 -7.94 12.70
N ASN A 607 -19.63 -7.63 11.77
CA ASN A 607 -19.75 -8.12 10.40
C ASN A 607 -19.43 -9.63 10.27
N GLY A 608 -18.80 -10.24 11.29
CA GLY A 608 -18.54 -11.68 11.32
C GLY A 608 -19.75 -12.56 11.63
N TRP A 609 -20.92 -11.98 11.97
CA TRP A 609 -22.18 -12.71 12.07
C TRP A 609 -22.57 -13.35 10.75
N ARG A 610 -23.11 -14.57 10.83
CA ARG A 610 -23.63 -15.32 9.68
C ARG A 610 -24.98 -14.78 9.24
N ASP A 611 -25.48 -15.26 8.10
CA ASP A 611 -26.67 -14.69 7.45
C ASP A 611 -27.89 -14.71 8.38
N ARG A 612 -28.07 -15.83 9.11
CA ARG A 612 -29.12 -15.98 10.12
C ARG A 612 -28.91 -15.04 11.30
N ASP A 613 -27.72 -15.02 11.90
CA ASP A 613 -27.41 -14.16 13.05
C ASP A 613 -27.59 -12.67 12.70
N ARG A 614 -27.17 -12.27 11.50
CA ARG A 614 -27.36 -10.93 10.96
C ARG A 614 -28.84 -10.61 10.79
N ALA A 615 -29.61 -11.52 10.22
CA ALA A 615 -31.06 -11.36 10.08
C ALA A 615 -31.75 -11.24 11.44
N MET A 616 -31.36 -12.06 12.43
CA MET A 616 -31.87 -11.96 13.80
C MET A 616 -31.50 -10.63 14.46
N ALA A 617 -30.27 -10.14 14.27
CA ALA A 617 -29.88 -8.83 14.78
C ALA A 617 -30.69 -7.69 14.13
N GLN A 618 -31.06 -7.82 12.85
CA GLN A 618 -31.92 -6.87 12.16
C GLN A 618 -33.38 -6.95 12.65
N VAL A 619 -33.89 -8.15 12.96
CA VAL A 619 -35.19 -8.34 13.62
C VAL A 619 -35.20 -7.65 14.98
N GLU A 620 -34.20 -7.88 15.82
CA GLU A 620 -34.09 -7.22 17.13
C GLU A 620 -33.95 -5.70 17.01
N GLY A 621 -33.17 -5.22 16.04
CA GLY A 621 -33.06 -3.79 15.74
C GLY A 621 -34.39 -3.17 15.34
N PHE A 622 -35.18 -3.86 14.52
CA PHE A 622 -36.54 -3.46 14.20
C PHE A 622 -37.43 -3.44 15.44
N THR A 623 -37.43 -4.50 16.26
CA THR A 623 -38.25 -4.58 17.49
C THR A 623 -37.96 -3.40 18.41
N LEU A 624 -36.68 -3.07 18.61
CA LEU A 624 -36.26 -1.91 19.41
C LEU A 624 -36.77 -0.58 18.84
N ALA A 625 -36.75 -0.43 17.52
CA ALA A 625 -37.22 0.78 16.83
C ALA A 625 -38.75 0.89 16.83
N GLU A 626 -39.48 -0.23 16.71
CA GLU A 626 -40.94 -0.26 16.80
C GLU A 626 -41.43 0.09 18.20
N SER A 627 -40.78 -0.45 19.24
CA SER A 627 -41.14 -0.22 20.64
C SER A 627 -40.50 1.04 21.25
N HIS A 628 -39.99 1.97 20.44
CA HIS A 628 -39.28 3.14 20.97
C HIS A 628 -40.23 4.03 21.80
N PRO A 629 -39.90 4.37 23.08
CA PRO A 629 -40.86 5.00 24.01
C PRO A 629 -41.39 6.36 23.56
N THR A 630 -40.60 7.12 22.79
CA THR A 630 -40.91 8.51 22.43
C THR A 630 -41.01 8.77 20.93
N ASP A 631 -40.66 7.78 20.10
CA ASP A 631 -40.70 7.89 18.63
C ASP A 631 -40.92 6.50 18.01
N PRO A 632 -42.05 5.83 18.32
CA PRO A 632 -42.33 4.52 17.75
C PRO A 632 -42.50 4.64 16.24
N LEU A 633 -41.92 3.72 15.49
CA LEU A 633 -42.06 3.69 14.04
C LEU A 633 -43.34 2.94 13.67
N PRO A 634 -44.45 3.57 13.21
CA PRO A 634 -45.67 2.85 12.81
C PRO A 634 -45.47 2.10 11.49
N ARG A 635 -46.43 1.25 11.10
CA ARG A 635 -46.38 0.54 9.81
C ARG A 635 -46.18 1.56 8.68
N PRO A 636 -45.26 1.30 7.72
CA PRO A 636 -44.82 2.31 6.80
C PRO A 636 -45.90 2.58 5.75
N THR A 637 -46.19 3.85 5.52
CA THR A 637 -47.05 4.35 4.45
C THR A 637 -46.27 5.33 3.59
N THR A 638 -46.82 5.74 2.45
CA THR A 638 -46.22 6.82 1.65
C THR A 638 -46.16 8.17 2.40
N GLU A 639 -46.94 8.33 3.47
CA GLU A 639 -46.95 9.52 4.32
C GLU A 639 -45.92 9.43 5.46
N ASP A 640 -45.78 8.27 6.11
CA ASP A 640 -44.72 7.98 7.08
C ASP A 640 -43.97 6.72 6.69
N ALA A 641 -42.89 6.91 5.93
CA ALA A 641 -42.08 5.82 5.40
C ALA A 641 -40.87 5.48 6.29
N ARG A 642 -40.73 6.09 7.48
CA ARG A 642 -39.52 5.98 8.32
C ARG A 642 -39.18 4.54 8.75
N ARG A 643 -40.19 3.69 8.97
CA ARG A 643 -40.01 2.26 9.30
C ARG A 643 -39.30 1.47 8.19
N CYS A 644 -39.31 1.94 6.94
CA CYS A 644 -38.57 1.29 5.87
C CYS A 644 -37.08 1.18 6.18
N GLY A 645 -36.48 2.17 6.86
CA GLY A 645 -35.07 2.09 7.24
C GLY A 645 -34.76 0.94 8.18
N ALA A 646 -35.49 0.84 9.29
CA ALA A 646 -35.30 -0.20 10.31
C ALA A 646 -35.60 -1.62 9.80
N THR A 647 -36.41 -1.77 8.74
CA THR A 647 -36.77 -3.09 8.17
C THR A 647 -35.93 -3.47 6.94
N MET A 648 -35.23 -2.51 6.31
CA MET A 648 -34.52 -2.74 5.05
C MET A 648 -33.39 -3.76 5.19
N GLY A 649 -32.64 -3.72 6.29
CA GLY A 649 -31.53 -4.64 6.52
C GLY A 649 -31.96 -6.10 6.41
N LEU A 650 -33.10 -6.46 7.01
CA LEU A 650 -33.62 -7.82 6.96
C LEU A 650 -33.92 -8.26 5.52
N TRP A 651 -34.61 -7.41 4.75
CA TRP A 651 -34.94 -7.70 3.35
C TRP A 651 -33.70 -7.96 2.49
N GLU A 652 -32.61 -7.24 2.74
CA GLU A 652 -31.35 -7.38 2.01
C GLU A 652 -30.55 -8.62 2.43
N SER A 653 -30.73 -9.12 3.65
CA SER A 653 -30.08 -10.35 4.15
C SER A 653 -30.78 -11.63 3.66
N LEU A 654 -32.08 -11.58 3.37
CA LEU A 654 -32.88 -12.76 3.01
C LEU A 654 -32.33 -13.58 1.82
N PRO A 655 -31.87 -12.98 0.70
CA PRO A 655 -31.30 -13.75 -0.41
C PRO A 655 -30.05 -14.55 -0.02
N ASP A 656 -29.18 -13.98 0.81
CA ASP A 656 -27.97 -14.66 1.27
C ASP A 656 -28.29 -15.75 2.30
N LEU A 657 -29.28 -15.55 3.16
CA LEU A 657 -29.80 -16.60 4.05
C LEU A 657 -30.28 -17.82 3.23
N ARG A 658 -31.07 -17.58 2.19
CA ARG A 658 -31.55 -18.66 1.31
C ARG A 658 -30.40 -19.33 0.56
N ARG A 659 -29.43 -18.56 0.08
CA ARG A 659 -28.29 -19.08 -0.68
C ARG A 659 -27.38 -19.94 0.17
N TRP A 660 -27.05 -19.46 1.37
CA TRP A 660 -25.95 -20.00 2.14
C TRP A 660 -26.29 -20.61 3.50
N GLY A 661 -27.57 -20.56 3.91
CA GLY A 661 -28.03 -21.26 5.09
C GLY A 661 -27.88 -22.79 4.97
N PRO A 662 -27.93 -23.53 6.09
CA PRO A 662 -27.87 -24.99 6.08
C PRO A 662 -28.93 -25.59 5.16
N ALA A 663 -28.59 -26.61 4.36
CA ALA A 663 -29.50 -27.14 3.35
C ALA A 663 -30.82 -27.64 3.95
N GLU A 664 -30.78 -28.15 5.18
CA GLU A 664 -31.89 -28.72 5.93
C GLU A 664 -32.85 -27.65 6.48
N THR A 665 -32.34 -26.49 6.88
CA THR A 665 -33.13 -25.46 7.59
C THR A 665 -33.35 -24.19 6.76
N ARG A 666 -32.53 -23.91 5.74
CA ARG A 666 -32.51 -22.61 5.04
C ARG A 666 -33.84 -22.20 4.43
N GLU A 667 -34.63 -23.14 3.89
CA GLU A 667 -35.93 -22.80 3.28
C GLU A 667 -36.99 -22.49 4.36
N GLY A 668 -36.96 -23.19 5.50
CA GLY A 668 -37.82 -22.91 6.65
C GLY A 668 -37.47 -21.58 7.31
N GLU A 669 -36.19 -21.38 7.63
CA GLU A 669 -35.68 -20.13 8.22
C GLU A 669 -35.93 -18.92 7.31
N TYR A 670 -35.69 -19.07 6.00
CA TYR A 670 -36.03 -18.05 5.01
C TYR A 670 -37.53 -17.76 5.00
N GLY A 671 -38.38 -18.78 5.02
CA GLY A 671 -39.83 -18.64 5.04
C GLY A 671 -40.34 -17.88 6.26
N GLU A 672 -39.85 -18.23 7.45
CA GLU A 672 -40.20 -17.57 8.72
C GLU A 672 -39.77 -16.09 8.73
N LEU A 673 -38.50 -15.82 8.39
CA LEU A 673 -37.98 -14.45 8.37
C LEU A 673 -38.59 -13.60 7.26
N LEU A 674 -38.96 -14.20 6.12
CA LEU A 674 -39.71 -13.51 5.06
C LEU A 674 -41.13 -13.18 5.53
N ALA A 675 -41.80 -14.09 6.24
CA ALA A 675 -43.12 -13.82 6.81
C ALA A 675 -43.06 -12.66 7.81
N PHE A 676 -42.06 -12.68 8.71
CA PHE A 676 -41.80 -11.58 9.62
C PHE A 676 -41.52 -10.27 8.87
N ALA A 677 -40.65 -10.29 7.86
CA ALA A 677 -40.33 -9.09 7.09
C ALA A 677 -41.57 -8.48 6.43
N ARG A 678 -42.46 -9.32 5.89
CA ARG A 678 -43.74 -8.90 5.30
C ARG A 678 -44.71 -8.34 6.34
N GLU A 679 -44.78 -8.94 7.52
CA GLU A 679 -45.61 -8.46 8.62
C GLU A 679 -45.12 -7.12 9.16
N ALA A 680 -43.81 -7.01 9.41
CA ALA A 680 -43.15 -5.83 9.97
C ALA A 680 -43.33 -4.59 9.09
N CYS A 681 -43.23 -4.73 7.77
CA CYS A 681 -43.39 -3.62 6.83
C CYS A 681 -44.79 -3.53 6.18
N GLY A 682 -45.63 -4.56 6.29
CA GLY A 682 -46.94 -4.63 5.61
C GLY A 682 -46.86 -4.74 4.08
N GLN A 683 -45.70 -5.11 3.53
CA GLN A 683 -45.44 -5.17 2.08
C GLN A 683 -45.12 -6.60 1.65
N GLN A 684 -45.57 -6.99 0.45
CA GLN A 684 -45.33 -8.34 -0.08
C GLN A 684 -43.93 -8.53 -0.66
N LYS A 685 -43.31 -7.43 -1.11
CA LYS A 685 -41.98 -7.38 -1.72
C LYS A 685 -41.25 -6.10 -1.28
N CYS A 686 -39.93 -6.13 -1.31
CA CYS A 686 -39.05 -5.00 -1.07
C CYS A 686 -37.90 -5.03 -2.09
N PRO A 687 -37.45 -3.91 -2.68
CA PRO A 687 -38.01 -2.55 -2.52
C PRO A 687 -39.44 -2.42 -3.07
N CYS A 688 -40.25 -1.58 -2.42
CA CYS A 688 -41.61 -1.23 -2.80
C CYS A 688 -41.76 0.30 -2.94
N ASP A 689 -42.92 0.77 -3.39
CA ASP A 689 -43.16 2.20 -3.63
C ASP A 689 -42.93 3.06 -2.37
N VAL A 690 -43.22 2.52 -1.18
CA VAL A 690 -42.98 3.20 0.10
C VAL A 690 -41.47 3.38 0.38
N VAL A 691 -40.66 2.38 0.03
CA VAL A 691 -39.20 2.44 0.16
C VAL A 691 -38.61 3.50 -0.77
N GLU A 692 -39.15 3.63 -1.98
CA GLU A 692 -38.69 4.65 -2.93
C GLU A 692 -38.99 6.07 -2.40
N VAL A 693 -40.16 6.27 -1.77
CA VAL A 693 -40.48 7.53 -1.06
C VAL A 693 -39.49 7.77 0.09
N TRP A 694 -39.24 6.76 0.93
CA TRP A 694 -38.27 6.87 2.02
C TRP A 694 -36.85 7.19 1.54
N SER A 695 -36.38 6.49 0.50
CA SER A 695 -35.07 6.71 -0.12
C SER A 695 -34.93 8.13 -0.66
N ALA A 696 -35.98 8.67 -1.30
CA ALA A 696 -36.01 10.05 -1.75
C ALA A 696 -35.90 11.06 -0.58
N GLN A 697 -36.60 10.80 0.53
CA GLN A 697 -36.51 11.63 1.74
C GLN A 697 -35.09 11.63 2.34
N LEU A 698 -34.40 10.48 2.33
CA LEU A 698 -32.98 10.41 2.74
C LEU A 698 -32.07 11.26 1.86
N ASN A 699 -32.40 11.41 0.57
CA ASN A 699 -31.63 12.22 -0.38
C ASN A 699 -31.92 13.72 -0.21
N ASP A 700 -33.17 14.09 0.08
CA ASP A 700 -33.58 15.48 0.28
C ASP A 700 -33.23 16.04 1.66
N GLY A 701 -33.06 15.20 2.69
CA GLY A 701 -32.54 15.60 4.00
C GLY A 701 -31.17 16.30 3.94
N LYS A 702 -30.35 16.01 2.90
CA LYS A 702 -29.09 16.72 2.63
C LYS A 702 -29.29 18.17 2.14
N LYS A 703 -30.46 18.53 1.59
CA LYS A 703 -30.77 19.90 1.15
C LYS A 703 -31.32 20.79 2.29
N ARG A 704 -31.68 20.21 3.45
CA ARG A 704 -32.39 20.90 4.56
C ARG A 704 -31.61 20.94 5.89
N LEU A 705 -30.30 21.18 5.87
CA LEU A 705 -29.58 21.60 7.09
C LEU A 705 -29.51 23.14 7.14
N PRO A 706 -30.16 23.83 8.09
CA PRO A 706 -30.01 25.27 8.26
C PRO A 706 -28.61 25.58 8.80
N LYS A 707 -27.92 26.55 8.18
CA LYS A 707 -26.70 27.13 8.74
C LYS A 707 -27.01 27.72 10.12
N ALA A 708 -26.36 27.23 11.16
CA ALA A 708 -26.42 27.80 12.51
C ALA A 708 -25.93 29.27 12.45
N GLY A 709 -26.84 30.19 12.80
CA GLY A 709 -26.58 31.63 12.80
C GLY A 709 -25.75 32.06 14.01
N LYS A 710 -24.68 32.84 13.76
CA LYS A 710 -24.05 33.68 14.79
C LYS A 710 -24.87 34.97 14.93
N GLY A 711 -25.34 35.24 16.15
CA GLY A 711 -26.14 36.42 16.48
C GLY A 711 -25.36 37.72 16.35
N ALA A 712 -26.03 38.74 15.81
CA ALA A 712 -25.55 40.13 15.77
C ALA A 712 -26.41 40.98 16.71
N LYS A 713 -25.79 41.61 17.72
CA LYS A 713 -26.37 42.74 18.47
C LYS A 713 -26.13 44.02 17.65
N LYS A 714 -27.19 44.80 17.41
CA LYS A 714 -27.13 46.16 16.83
C LYS A 714 -27.22 47.22 17.92
N ALA A 715 -26.42 48.28 17.81
CA ALA A 715 -26.59 49.58 18.46
C ALA A 715 -26.32 50.71 17.42
N PRO A 716 -26.86 51.93 17.61
CA PRO A 716 -27.37 52.75 16.50
C PRO A 716 -26.40 53.81 15.94
N GLN A 717 -26.76 54.25 14.73
CA GLN A 717 -26.08 55.17 13.81
C GLN A 717 -25.66 56.53 14.38
N LYS A 718 -24.49 56.99 13.97
CA LYS A 718 -24.20 58.41 13.68
C LYS A 718 -23.55 58.55 12.30
N THR A 719 -24.04 59.52 11.56
CA THR A 719 -23.76 59.90 10.17
C THR A 719 -22.39 60.58 9.98
N LYS A 720 -21.61 60.18 8.96
CA LYS A 720 -21.33 60.97 7.73
C LYS A 720 -20.16 60.38 6.91
N GLU A 721 -20.42 60.34 5.60
CA GLU A 721 -19.53 60.51 4.44
C GLU A 721 -18.42 59.50 4.08
N ALA A 722 -18.48 59.18 2.78
CA ALA A 722 -17.45 58.70 1.85
C ALA A 722 -17.11 57.20 1.78
N ALA A 723 -17.33 56.70 0.55
CA ALA A 723 -16.70 55.58 -0.15
C ALA A 723 -17.06 54.14 0.29
N GLY A 724 -17.49 53.34 -0.70
CA GLY A 724 -17.46 51.88 -0.62
C GLY A 724 -18.77 51.19 -1.01
N GLU A 725 -18.84 50.80 -2.28
CA GLU A 725 -19.51 49.61 -2.85
C GLU A 725 -20.69 48.98 -2.08
N ALA A 726 -21.87 49.06 -2.68
CA ALA A 726 -22.99 48.19 -2.39
C ALA A 726 -23.08 47.05 -3.43
N LEU A 727 -23.07 45.83 -2.89
CA LEU A 727 -23.57 44.58 -3.46
C LEU A 727 -24.84 44.77 -4.32
N GLU A 728 -24.97 43.99 -5.39
CA GLU A 728 -26.13 43.08 -5.53
C GLU A 728 -25.97 41.99 -6.61
N LYS A 729 -26.38 40.77 -6.22
CA LYS A 729 -27.01 39.70 -7.02
C LYS A 729 -26.24 39.12 -8.22
N LYS A 730 -25.66 37.92 -8.02
CA LYS A 730 -25.35 36.98 -9.11
C LYS A 730 -26.64 36.46 -9.74
N THR A 731 -27.01 37.06 -10.86
CA THR A 731 -27.93 36.54 -11.88
C THR A 731 -27.39 35.23 -12.48
N LYS A 732 -28.30 34.36 -12.94
CA LYS A 732 -27.98 33.18 -13.78
C LYS A 732 -26.99 33.58 -14.89
N PRO A 733 -25.95 32.78 -15.21
CA PRO A 733 -25.07 33.11 -16.31
C PRO A 733 -25.87 33.09 -17.62
N ALA A 734 -25.73 34.17 -18.39
CA ALA A 734 -26.27 34.30 -19.72
C ALA A 734 -25.75 33.16 -20.62
N LYS A 735 -26.58 32.69 -21.56
CA LYS A 735 -26.15 31.82 -22.66
C LYS A 735 -24.91 32.44 -23.31
N MET A 736 -23.81 31.70 -23.30
CA MET A 736 -22.56 32.11 -23.93
C MET A 736 -22.75 32.08 -25.46
N ASP A 737 -22.36 33.16 -26.14
CA ASP A 737 -22.53 33.33 -27.58
C ASP A 737 -21.54 32.43 -28.35
N GLU A 738 -22.06 31.53 -29.16
CA GLU A 738 -21.28 30.57 -29.96
C GLU A 738 -20.37 31.29 -30.98
N ALA A 739 -20.74 32.50 -31.40
CA ALA A 739 -19.91 33.35 -32.26
C ALA A 739 -18.64 33.85 -31.55
N GLU A 740 -18.73 34.15 -30.25
CA GLU A 740 -17.59 34.62 -29.45
C GLU A 740 -16.61 33.45 -29.17
N ARG A 741 -17.11 32.23 -28.94
CA ARG A 741 -16.27 31.02 -28.86
C ARG A 741 -15.49 30.80 -30.16
N TYR A 742 -16.18 30.89 -31.29
CA TYR A 742 -15.56 30.71 -32.61
C TYR A 742 -14.47 31.76 -32.88
N ALA A 743 -14.67 33.02 -32.45
CA ALA A 743 -13.68 34.08 -32.60
C ALA A 743 -12.39 33.84 -31.80
N VAL A 744 -12.48 33.32 -30.58
CA VAL A 744 -11.31 32.94 -29.77
C VAL A 744 -10.58 31.76 -30.40
N THR A 745 -11.33 30.74 -30.83
CA THR A 745 -10.76 29.55 -31.50
C THR A 745 -10.05 29.92 -32.80
N GLN A 746 -10.63 30.76 -33.68
CA GLN A 746 -9.95 31.24 -34.88
C GLN A 746 -8.70 32.05 -34.57
N SER A 747 -8.72 32.85 -33.50
CA SER A 747 -7.55 33.63 -33.11
C SER A 747 -6.41 32.71 -32.69
N LEU A 748 -6.71 31.63 -31.96
CA LEU A 748 -5.72 30.63 -31.57
C LEU A 748 -5.10 29.89 -32.76
N VAL A 749 -5.82 29.73 -33.89
CA VAL A 749 -5.25 29.15 -35.13
C VAL A 749 -4.10 30.00 -35.67
N LEU A 750 -4.12 31.32 -35.43
CA LEU A 750 -3.07 32.24 -35.88
C LEU A 750 -1.77 32.13 -35.06
N TYR A 751 -1.81 31.46 -33.90
CA TYR A 751 -0.66 31.28 -33.01
C TYR A 751 -0.26 29.79 -32.94
N ALA A 752 0.68 29.40 -33.81
CA ALA A 752 1.11 27.99 -33.97
C ALA A 752 1.55 27.30 -32.66
N ASP A 753 2.10 28.05 -31.71
CA ASP A 753 2.57 27.55 -30.42
C ASP A 753 1.64 27.93 -29.22
N GLY A 754 0.46 28.47 -29.51
CA GLY A 754 -0.51 28.98 -28.54
C GLY A 754 -0.42 30.48 -28.28
N ALA A 755 -1.49 31.05 -27.72
CA ALA A 755 -1.58 32.48 -27.41
C ALA A 755 -1.74 32.72 -25.90
N THR A 756 -1.21 33.83 -25.43
CA THR A 756 -1.42 34.33 -24.06
C THR A 756 -2.78 35.00 -23.92
N PHE A 757 -3.23 35.16 -22.67
CA PHE A 757 -4.47 35.88 -22.37
C PHE A 757 -4.47 37.33 -22.91
N GLU A 758 -3.33 38.01 -22.85
CA GLU A 758 -3.17 39.39 -23.31
C GLU A 758 -3.25 39.51 -24.84
N GLU A 759 -2.80 38.50 -25.58
CA GLU A 759 -2.89 38.46 -27.06
C GLU A 759 -4.31 38.20 -27.55
N LEU A 760 -5.12 37.47 -26.78
CA LEU A 760 -6.52 37.17 -27.12
C LEU A 760 -7.49 38.27 -26.67
N LEU A 761 -7.11 39.07 -25.67
CA LEU A 761 -7.98 40.10 -25.08
C LEU A 761 -8.53 41.13 -26.08
N PRO A 762 -7.76 41.64 -27.07
CA PRO A 762 -8.28 42.59 -28.05
C PRO A 762 -9.42 42.04 -28.92
N ARG A 763 -9.59 40.71 -29.01
CA ARG A 763 -10.62 40.07 -29.84
C ARG A 763 -12.00 40.07 -29.21
N ILE A 764 -12.05 39.98 -27.88
CA ILE A 764 -13.29 39.95 -27.09
C ILE A 764 -13.55 41.30 -26.42
N GLY A 765 -12.52 42.12 -26.21
CA GLY A 765 -12.63 43.46 -25.61
C GLY A 765 -13.02 43.47 -24.13
N SER A 766 -13.23 42.30 -23.51
CA SER A 766 -13.61 42.14 -22.11
C SER A 766 -12.86 40.96 -21.48
N ALA A 767 -12.11 41.25 -20.42
CA ALA A 767 -11.30 40.24 -19.72
C ALA A 767 -12.17 39.17 -19.05
N ASP A 768 -13.28 39.56 -18.41
CA ASP A 768 -14.17 38.62 -17.73
C ASP A 768 -14.86 37.68 -18.73
N LYS A 769 -15.26 38.20 -19.90
CA LYS A 769 -15.82 37.38 -20.99
C LYS A 769 -14.79 36.43 -21.58
N LEU A 770 -13.59 36.93 -21.91
CA LEU A 770 -12.53 36.09 -22.46
C LEU A 770 -12.17 34.96 -21.49
N LYS A 771 -12.10 35.26 -20.18
CA LYS A 771 -11.84 34.25 -19.16
C LYS A 771 -12.92 33.17 -19.11
N ALA A 772 -14.21 33.56 -19.16
CA ALA A 772 -15.31 32.61 -19.20
C ALA A 772 -15.26 31.71 -20.45
N ILE A 773 -14.95 32.28 -21.61
CA ILE A 773 -14.81 31.53 -22.87
C ILE A 773 -13.63 30.55 -22.81
N LEU A 774 -12.47 30.99 -22.31
CA LEU A 774 -11.29 30.13 -22.20
C LEU A 774 -11.48 29.02 -21.15
N ASP A 775 -12.11 29.31 -20.02
CA ASP A 775 -12.42 28.29 -19.00
C ASP A 775 -13.39 27.23 -19.57
N ASP A 776 -14.35 27.64 -20.39
CA ASP A 776 -15.27 26.72 -21.06
C ASP A 776 -14.58 25.88 -22.15
N LEU A 777 -13.77 26.49 -23.04
CA LEU A 777 -12.99 25.78 -24.06
C LEU A 777 -11.99 24.79 -23.45
N VAL A 778 -11.42 25.10 -22.29
CA VAL A 778 -10.59 24.16 -21.52
C VAL A 778 -11.44 23.03 -20.95
N SER A 779 -12.62 23.33 -20.39
CA SER A 779 -13.50 22.31 -19.80
C SER A 779 -14.08 21.33 -20.83
N THR A 780 -14.27 21.78 -22.07
CA THR A 780 -14.76 21.00 -23.21
C THR A 780 -13.64 20.24 -23.94
N GLY A 781 -12.38 20.60 -23.66
CA GLY A 781 -11.20 19.96 -24.25
C GLY A 781 -10.82 20.47 -25.64
N ASP A 782 -11.42 21.59 -26.08
CA ASP A 782 -11.14 22.25 -27.36
C ASP A 782 -9.77 22.96 -27.37
N ILE A 783 -9.28 23.35 -26.18
CA ILE A 783 -7.95 23.94 -26.00
C ILE A 783 -7.27 23.38 -24.73
N ASP A 784 -5.95 23.27 -24.75
CA ASP A 784 -5.10 22.92 -23.62
C ASP A 784 -4.36 24.17 -23.10
N THR A 785 -3.81 24.10 -21.89
CA THR A 785 -3.06 25.21 -21.30
C THR A 785 -1.68 24.81 -20.81
N LYS A 786 -0.68 25.65 -21.09
CA LYS A 786 0.72 25.44 -20.70
C LYS A 786 1.26 26.65 -19.94
N GLY A 787 1.92 26.42 -18.81
CA GLY A 787 2.46 27.50 -17.96
C GLY A 787 1.49 28.00 -16.88
N ARG A 788 1.89 29.03 -16.11
CA ARG A 788 1.12 29.61 -15.00
C ARG A 788 1.20 31.14 -15.00
N GLY A 789 0.19 31.79 -14.41
CA GLY A 789 0.15 33.26 -14.27
C GLY A 789 0.05 33.98 -15.63
N LYS A 790 0.72 35.12 -15.77
CA LYS A 790 0.72 35.93 -17.01
C LYS A 790 1.35 35.23 -18.23
N LYS A 791 2.13 34.16 -18.01
CA LYS A 791 2.76 33.36 -19.07
C LYS A 791 1.95 32.10 -19.43
N LYS A 792 0.68 32.02 -19.01
CA LYS A 792 -0.20 30.91 -19.37
C LYS A 792 -0.56 31.00 -20.85
N LEU A 793 -0.18 29.99 -21.61
CA LEU A 793 -0.50 29.82 -23.03
C LEU A 793 -1.75 28.95 -23.16
N TYR A 794 -2.61 29.32 -24.10
CA TYR A 794 -3.79 28.57 -24.54
C TYR A 794 -3.50 28.02 -25.93
N ILE A 795 -3.65 26.70 -26.10
CA ILE A 795 -3.19 25.97 -27.30
C ILE A 795 -4.36 25.15 -27.83
N LEU A 796 -4.65 25.23 -29.12
CA LEU A 796 -5.67 24.37 -29.73
C LEU A 796 -5.25 22.90 -29.63
N THR A 797 -6.14 22.05 -29.11
CA THR A 797 -5.92 20.60 -29.14
C THR A 797 -6.11 20.10 -30.57
N LYS A 798 -5.18 19.26 -31.07
CA LYS A 798 -5.29 18.65 -32.41
C LYS A 798 -6.47 17.67 -32.47
N ARG A 799 -7.68 18.17 -32.65
CA ARG A 799 -8.86 17.42 -33.08
C ARG A 799 -9.51 18.16 -34.24
N GLY A 800 -9.22 17.71 -35.47
CA GLY A 800 -9.90 18.11 -36.71
C GLY A 800 -9.42 19.42 -37.29
#